data_AF-A0A1I6FU78-F1
#
_entry.id   AF-A0A1I6FU78-F1
#
_cell.length_a   1.000
_cell.length_b   1.000
_cell.length_c   1.000
_cell.angle_alpha   90.00
_cell.angle_beta   90.00
_cell.angle_gamma   90.00
#
_symmetry.space_group_name_H-M   'P 1'
#
loop_
_entity.id
_entity.type
_entity.pdbx_description
1 polymer ?
#
loop_
_entity_poly.entity_id
_entity_poly.type
_entity_poly.pdbx_seq_one_letter_code
_entity_poly.pdbx_strand_id
1 'polypeptide(L)'
;MSSALDEDTRRAIDGGRETAGAMLRAAQKDLQKVFIVFLVGFLGTFYALRLYVWGFLESVTRRNMNEALSGQVQIIAQTPFDVVLLQAKIGLVTGLILATPIFIYYSRDALRERGAWPETPVPRWKLALIAAGMVTLFTAGVAYGYFFFFPITFQFLAQATVNIGFEPTYSIVKWAQFMFLLTVSFGLASQLPLVMTLLSYAEIVPYETFRDKWRYAVVAVFAAGAMFTPPDPFTQILWAVPVLALYGFSLYLSKIVVTARRGSEQLDFRNAVTKRWNVVAGSAALGGAAVYLFYTYGGDDAVNRGLALVDSGYVVLPLGSTFGLPPRTELVVWSVLGGLVLFLFGLGYAVYKDIEESVGPLERGVGDPSKIAVEDLDVAGVRAAPPEVFADLSEDEAMGLAGDALDAGDNEKAQAILDRFDEAEETREADEAAGETEQSDGIEDRATRAGGTFLDELTDGESDEDDIGGYYKDITFILETITSKTFWLAVVFMGTMATTFTALYAGGLKIVYENFLSRLPDAVTPDEVLNVVALHPMEALVFEVKFSVLVAVIVTLPFVAFFAWPALRERNIVRRRRATVFIWVGSLTFGLLGGFVLGYFYVAPGVISWLVNDAVQANMLVSYRITDFFWLIFFTTGGIGILADIPILMLLLNGGGITYQTMRNRWREVTVGLLAFAAVFTPADIITMFIVTIPLMAAYGVGLGVLFVVTLGGRRNLAPARGTA
;
A
#
# COMPACT_ATOMS: atom_id res chain seq x y z
N MET A 1 36.37 12.38 5.32
CA MET A 1 35.17 12.72 4.52
C MET A 1 33.96 12.79 5.45
N SER A 2 33.77 13.90 6.18
CA SER A 2 32.65 14.05 7.14
C SER A 2 32.08 15.48 7.23
N SER A 3 32.13 16.26 6.14
CA SER A 3 31.65 17.65 6.13
C SER A 3 30.54 17.88 5.09
N ALA A 4 29.57 16.97 5.00
CA ALA A 4 28.40 17.11 4.14
C ALA A 4 27.08 17.17 4.94
N LEU A 5 27.14 17.62 6.20
CA LEU A 5 25.94 17.89 6.98
C LEU A 5 25.91 19.38 7.27
N ASP A 6 24.82 20.01 6.87
CA ASP A 6 24.53 21.42 7.06
C ASP A 6 24.56 21.78 8.55
N GLU A 7 24.93 23.01 8.88
CA GLU A 7 25.13 23.46 10.27
C GLU A 7 23.84 23.30 11.11
N ASP A 8 22.68 23.53 10.51
CA ASP A 8 21.38 23.33 11.16
C ASP A 8 21.05 21.85 11.36
N THR A 9 21.47 20.98 10.42
CA THR A 9 21.33 19.52 10.59
C THR A 9 22.21 19.01 11.73
N ARG A 10 23.42 19.55 11.88
CA ARG A 10 24.30 19.22 13.01
C ARG A 10 23.72 19.70 14.34
N ARG A 11 23.22 20.93 14.42
CA ARG A 11 22.56 21.45 15.64
C ARG A 11 21.32 20.64 16.02
N ALA A 12 20.51 20.23 15.05
CA ALA A 12 19.35 19.37 15.31
C ALA A 12 19.77 17.98 15.83
N ILE A 13 20.80 17.38 15.23
CA ILE A 13 21.35 16.09 15.68
C ILE A 13 21.97 16.20 17.07
N ASP A 14 22.76 17.24 17.33
CA ASP A 14 23.43 17.46 18.62
C ASP A 14 22.41 17.78 19.72
N GLY A 15 21.42 18.62 19.44
CA GLY A 15 20.28 18.88 20.33
C GLY A 15 19.47 17.61 20.62
N GLY A 16 19.26 16.76 19.62
CA GLY A 16 18.62 15.45 19.77
C GLY A 16 19.43 14.49 20.64
N ARG A 17 20.75 14.38 20.38
CA ARG A 17 21.67 13.52 21.16
C ARG A 17 21.78 13.96 22.61
N GLU A 18 21.88 15.27 22.85
CA GLU A 18 21.90 15.79 24.21
C GLU A 18 20.57 15.55 24.92
N THR A 19 19.43 15.75 24.24
CA THR A 19 18.10 15.53 24.82
C THR A 19 17.91 14.05 25.18
N ALA A 20 18.26 13.15 24.28
CA ALA A 20 18.29 11.71 24.55
C ALA A 20 19.23 11.38 25.73
N GLY A 21 20.42 11.99 25.79
CA GLY A 21 21.38 11.79 26.88
C GLY A 21 20.90 12.34 28.23
N ALA A 22 20.11 13.41 28.25
CA ALA A 22 19.49 13.97 29.45
C ALA A 22 18.31 13.08 29.91
N MET A 23 17.45 12.65 28.98
CA MET A 23 16.38 11.69 29.26
C MET A 23 16.93 10.38 29.83
N LEU A 24 18.03 9.87 29.28
CA LEU A 24 18.68 8.66 29.78
C LEU A 24 19.30 8.85 31.17
N ARG A 25 19.90 10.01 31.48
CA ARG A 25 20.44 10.32 32.82
C ARG A 25 19.35 10.50 33.87
N ALA A 26 18.27 11.19 33.52
CA ALA A 26 17.10 11.32 34.39
C ALA A 26 16.40 9.98 34.58
N ALA A 27 16.24 9.22 33.51
CA ALA A 27 15.76 7.86 33.57
C ALA A 27 16.70 6.99 34.40
N GLN A 28 18.02 7.11 34.34
CA GLN A 28 18.96 6.30 35.15
C GLN A 28 18.66 6.35 36.65
N LYS A 29 18.21 7.50 37.16
CA LYS A 29 17.76 7.67 38.56
C LYS A 29 16.53 6.83 38.89
N ASP A 30 15.60 6.68 37.95
CA ASP A 30 14.34 5.95 38.10
C ASP A 30 14.26 4.68 37.19
N LEU A 31 15.40 4.25 36.63
CA LEU A 31 15.46 3.23 35.58
C LEU A 31 15.07 1.90 36.13
N GLN A 32 15.36 1.65 37.41
CA GLN A 32 14.89 0.49 38.13
C GLN A 32 13.36 0.39 38.10
N LYS A 33 12.62 1.51 38.24
CA LYS A 33 11.15 1.49 38.21
C LYS A 33 10.63 1.22 36.80
N VAL A 34 11.22 1.88 35.79
CA VAL A 34 10.92 1.63 34.37
C VAL A 34 11.20 0.17 34.01
N PHE A 35 12.33 -0.37 34.46
CA PHE A 35 12.74 -1.76 34.24
C PHE A 35 11.83 -2.75 34.97
N ILE A 36 11.36 -2.44 36.18
CA ILE A 36 10.37 -3.27 36.88
C ILE A 36 9.07 -3.33 36.07
N VAL A 37 8.56 -2.21 35.56
CA VAL A 37 7.35 -2.19 34.72
C VAL A 37 7.57 -2.97 33.42
N PHE A 38 8.73 -2.77 32.77
CA PHE A 38 9.15 -3.57 31.62
C PHE A 38 9.13 -5.07 31.95
N LEU A 39 9.74 -5.47 33.07
CA LEU A 39 9.86 -6.87 33.48
C LEU A 39 8.50 -7.47 33.83
N VAL A 40 7.63 -6.72 34.50
CA VAL A 40 6.24 -7.13 34.79
C VAL A 40 5.45 -7.29 33.50
N GLY A 41 5.60 -6.37 32.55
CA GLY A 41 4.98 -6.48 31.22
C GLY A 41 5.50 -7.68 30.43
N PHE A 42 6.82 -7.89 30.42
CA PHE A 42 7.50 -9.00 29.76
C PHE A 42 7.08 -10.36 30.35
N LEU A 43 7.28 -10.55 31.66
CA LEU A 43 6.94 -11.81 32.33
C LEU A 43 5.43 -12.03 32.36
N GLY A 44 4.65 -10.99 32.62
CA GLY A 44 3.19 -11.06 32.63
C GLY A 44 2.63 -11.52 31.29
N THR A 45 3.11 -10.93 30.19
CA THR A 45 2.74 -11.35 28.83
C THR A 45 3.20 -12.76 28.53
N PHE A 46 4.43 -13.11 28.91
CA PHE A 46 4.99 -14.46 28.72
C PHE A 46 4.13 -15.54 29.41
N TYR A 47 3.77 -15.32 30.69
CA TYR A 47 2.90 -16.23 31.44
C TYR A 47 1.46 -16.23 30.91
N ALA A 48 0.91 -15.07 30.55
CA ALA A 48 -0.43 -14.98 29.96
C ALA A 48 -0.53 -15.76 28.64
N LEU A 49 0.47 -15.63 27.75
CA LEU A 49 0.60 -16.41 26.53
C LEU A 49 0.63 -17.92 26.80
N ARG A 50 1.45 -18.33 27.77
CA ARG A 50 1.61 -19.74 28.11
C ARG A 50 0.38 -20.37 28.74
N LEU A 51 -0.34 -19.63 29.59
CA LEU A 51 -1.43 -20.20 30.41
C LEU A 51 -2.81 -20.07 29.75
N TYR A 52 -3.07 -18.99 29.01
CA TYR A 52 -4.42 -18.67 28.56
C TYR A 52 -4.49 -18.22 27.09
N VAL A 53 -3.65 -17.26 26.70
CA VAL A 53 -3.85 -16.56 25.43
C VAL A 53 -3.62 -17.48 24.24
N TRP A 54 -2.69 -18.44 24.27
CA TRP A 54 -2.57 -19.39 23.15
C TRP A 54 -3.81 -20.27 22.95
N GLY A 55 -4.34 -20.84 24.02
CA GLY A 55 -5.57 -21.63 23.95
C GLY A 55 -6.76 -20.80 23.49
N PHE A 56 -6.85 -19.55 23.96
CA PHE A 56 -7.84 -18.60 23.46
C PHE A 56 -7.69 -18.35 21.96
N LEU A 57 -6.47 -18.00 21.51
CA LEU A 57 -6.20 -17.65 20.12
C LEU A 57 -6.47 -18.80 19.15
N GLU A 58 -6.08 -20.01 19.53
CA GLU A 58 -6.37 -21.22 18.76
C GLU A 58 -7.87 -21.51 18.74
N SER A 59 -8.55 -21.43 19.89
CA SER A 59 -9.98 -21.75 19.98
C SER A 59 -10.86 -20.81 19.14
N VAL A 60 -10.52 -19.53 19.06
CA VAL A 60 -11.27 -18.55 18.26
C VAL A 60 -10.99 -18.79 16.78
N THR A 61 -9.73 -19.05 16.43
CA THR A 61 -9.36 -19.39 15.05
C THR A 61 -10.12 -20.62 14.57
N ARG A 62 -10.13 -21.71 15.35
CA ARG A 62 -10.84 -22.95 14.99
C ARG A 62 -12.35 -22.82 14.95
N ARG A 63 -12.94 -21.99 15.82
CA ARG A 63 -14.40 -21.73 15.86
C ARG A 63 -14.89 -20.90 14.68
N ASN A 64 -14.08 -19.98 14.19
CA ASN A 64 -14.46 -19.09 13.10
C ASN A 64 -14.11 -19.68 11.71
N MET A 65 -13.60 -20.90 11.64
CA MET A 65 -13.34 -21.61 10.39
C MET A 65 -14.46 -22.61 10.11
N ASN A 66 -14.83 -22.77 8.84
CA ASN A 66 -15.76 -23.81 8.41
C ASN A 66 -15.32 -25.19 8.95
N GLU A 67 -16.26 -26.00 9.45
CA GLU A 67 -15.96 -27.30 10.07
C GLU A 67 -15.12 -28.22 9.17
N ALA A 68 -15.38 -28.18 7.85
CA ALA A 68 -14.64 -28.96 6.85
C ALA A 68 -13.15 -28.58 6.74
N LEU A 69 -12.82 -27.31 7.01
CA LEU A 69 -11.47 -26.75 6.90
C LEU A 69 -10.70 -26.83 8.23
N SER A 70 -11.40 -26.68 9.36
CA SER A 70 -10.81 -26.73 10.71
C SER A 70 -10.12 -28.07 11.02
N GLY A 71 -10.63 -29.17 10.46
CA GLY A 71 -10.03 -30.51 10.57
C GLY A 71 -8.80 -30.75 9.68
N GLN A 72 -8.58 -29.92 8.65
CA GLN A 72 -7.47 -30.05 7.70
C GLN A 72 -6.29 -29.13 8.06
N VAL A 73 -6.55 -28.02 8.76
CA VAL A 73 -5.51 -27.07 9.15
C VAL A 73 -4.71 -27.59 10.35
N GLN A 74 -3.39 -27.70 10.14
CA GLN A 74 -2.43 -28.07 11.17
C GLN A 74 -1.51 -26.90 11.47
N ILE A 75 -1.24 -26.64 12.76
CA ILE A 75 -0.25 -25.64 13.19
C ILE A 75 0.90 -26.37 13.87
N ILE A 76 2.10 -26.26 13.29
CA ILE A 76 3.30 -27.00 13.73
C ILE A 76 4.40 -26.06 14.19
N ALA A 77 5.27 -26.55 15.08
CA ALA A 77 6.55 -25.92 15.40
C ALA A 77 7.65 -26.60 14.57
N GLN A 78 8.54 -25.83 13.96
CA GLN A 78 9.65 -26.37 13.16
C GLN A 78 10.85 -26.69 14.05
N THR A 79 11.08 -25.84 15.06
CA THR A 79 12.14 -26.03 16.04
C THR A 79 11.54 -26.15 17.44
N PRO A 80 12.21 -26.88 18.36
CA PRO A 80 11.75 -27.00 19.75
C PRO A 80 11.72 -25.66 20.50
N PHE A 81 12.42 -24.63 19.99
CA PHE A 81 12.49 -23.30 20.62
C PHE A 81 11.48 -22.30 20.06
N ASP A 82 10.80 -22.61 18.95
CA ASP A 82 9.92 -21.68 18.23
C ASP A 82 8.88 -21.00 19.14
N VAL A 83 8.17 -21.80 19.94
CA VAL A 83 7.09 -21.30 20.80
C VAL A 83 7.63 -20.40 21.91
N VAL A 84 8.74 -20.79 22.55
CA VAL A 84 9.35 -20.04 23.66
C VAL A 84 9.96 -18.73 23.16
N LEU A 85 10.66 -18.77 22.02
CA LEU A 85 11.24 -17.58 21.40
C LEU A 85 10.16 -16.62 20.90
N LEU A 86 9.06 -17.14 20.35
CA LEU A 86 7.91 -16.33 19.94
C LEU A 86 7.29 -15.61 21.15
N GLN A 87 7.03 -16.34 22.25
CA GLN A 87 6.51 -15.76 23.48
C GLN A 87 7.44 -14.68 24.05
N ALA A 88 8.76 -14.93 24.06
CA ALA A 88 9.74 -13.97 24.51
C ALA A 88 9.78 -12.72 23.61
N LYS A 89 9.69 -12.86 22.28
CA LYS A 89 9.63 -11.74 21.34
C LYS A 89 8.40 -10.87 21.57
N ILE A 90 7.22 -11.49 21.68
CA ILE A 90 5.96 -10.76 21.95
C ILE A 90 6.05 -10.07 23.31
N GLY A 91 6.47 -10.79 24.35
CA GLY A 91 6.64 -10.24 25.70
C GLY A 91 7.64 -9.08 25.74
N LEU A 92 8.72 -9.12 24.95
CA LEU A 92 9.73 -8.05 24.89
C LEU A 92 9.13 -6.79 24.28
N VAL A 93 8.40 -6.92 23.18
CA VAL A 93 7.72 -5.78 22.52
C VAL A 93 6.64 -5.21 23.45
N THR A 94 5.80 -6.04 24.04
CA THR A 94 4.74 -5.59 24.97
C THR A 94 5.32 -4.95 26.23
N GLY A 95 6.38 -5.55 26.81
CA GLY A 95 7.08 -4.98 27.95
C GLY A 95 7.69 -3.62 27.65
N LEU A 96 8.27 -3.44 26.46
CA LEU A 96 8.81 -2.15 26.02
C LEU A 96 7.70 -1.10 25.87
N ILE A 97 6.59 -1.46 25.23
CA ILE A 97 5.42 -0.57 25.06
C ILE A 97 4.85 -0.15 26.42
N LEU A 98 4.70 -1.08 27.37
CA LEU A 98 4.22 -0.78 28.72
C LEU A 98 5.21 0.09 29.52
N ALA A 99 6.50 -0.04 29.25
CA ALA A 99 7.53 0.78 29.87
C ALA A 99 7.57 2.21 29.31
N THR A 100 7.18 2.44 28.05
CA THR A 100 7.27 3.75 27.39
C THR A 100 6.52 4.88 28.12
N PRO A 101 5.24 4.76 28.51
CA PRO A 101 4.55 5.84 29.23
C PRO A 101 5.21 6.18 30.58
N ILE A 102 5.69 5.16 31.29
CA ILE A 102 6.36 5.31 32.58
C ILE A 102 7.73 5.95 32.40
N PHE A 103 8.48 5.56 31.37
CA PHE A 103 9.74 6.18 30.99
C PHE A 103 9.55 7.67 30.68
N ILE A 104 8.55 8.02 29.85
CA ILE A 104 8.23 9.41 29.52
C ILE A 104 7.88 10.18 30.81
N TYR A 105 7.04 9.62 31.67
CA TYR A 105 6.64 10.25 32.93
C TYR A 105 7.83 10.56 33.85
N TYR A 106 8.79 9.64 34.00
CA TYR A 106 9.98 9.89 34.81
C TYR A 106 11.00 10.81 34.12
N SER A 107 11.04 10.81 32.78
CA SER A 107 11.88 11.76 32.03
C SER A 107 11.33 13.19 31.99
N ARG A 108 10.08 13.42 32.44
CA ARG A 108 9.39 14.71 32.32
C ARG A 108 10.16 15.88 32.93
N ASP A 109 10.83 15.67 34.06
CA ASP A 109 11.47 16.75 34.80
C ASP A 109 12.72 17.23 34.04
N ALA A 110 13.47 16.30 33.43
CA ALA A 110 14.57 16.63 32.54
C ALA A 110 14.12 17.24 31.19
N LEU A 111 12.94 16.86 30.69
CA LEU A 111 12.34 17.50 29.52
C LEU A 111 11.91 18.94 29.82
N ARG A 112 11.37 19.20 31.03
CA ARG A 112 10.99 20.54 31.49
C ARG A 112 12.19 21.45 31.66
N GLU A 113 13.27 20.96 32.27
CA GLU A 113 14.53 21.72 32.42
C GLU A 113 15.10 22.19 31.07
N ARG A 114 14.75 21.53 29.97
CA ARG A 114 15.20 21.86 28.61
C ARG A 114 14.17 22.59 27.76
N GLY A 115 13.00 22.93 28.30
CA GLY A 115 11.90 23.52 27.54
C GLY A 115 11.31 22.60 26.46
N ALA A 116 11.63 21.30 26.48
CA ALA A 116 11.13 20.30 25.52
C ALA A 116 9.84 19.62 26.00
N TRP A 117 9.36 19.96 27.20
CA TRP A 117 8.09 19.50 27.73
C TRP A 117 6.96 20.43 27.29
N PRO A 118 5.84 19.92 26.75
CA PRO A 118 4.72 20.77 26.35
C PRO A 118 4.18 21.57 27.54
N GLU A 119 4.30 22.90 27.49
CA GLU A 119 3.67 23.84 28.43
C GLU A 119 2.28 24.27 27.94
N THR A 120 1.53 23.35 27.33
CA THR A 120 0.21 23.69 26.82
C THR A 120 -0.80 23.79 27.97
N PRO A 121 -1.68 24.82 27.99
CA PRO A 121 -2.69 25.04 29.02
C PRO A 121 -3.86 24.04 28.96
N VAL A 122 -3.65 22.85 28.39
CA VAL A 122 -4.70 21.83 28.23
C VAL A 122 -4.95 21.16 29.58
N PRO A 123 -6.21 21.20 30.10
CA PRO A 123 -6.55 20.52 31.34
C PRO A 123 -6.23 19.01 31.26
N ARG A 124 -5.63 18.46 32.33
CA ARG A 124 -5.24 17.03 32.41
C ARG A 124 -6.38 16.06 32.09
N TRP A 125 -7.62 16.44 32.38
CA TRP A 125 -8.80 15.62 32.07
C TRP A 125 -9.06 15.50 30.56
N LYS A 126 -8.76 16.54 29.75
CA LYS A 126 -8.89 16.46 28.28
C LYS A 126 -7.86 15.51 27.71
N LEU A 127 -6.62 15.57 28.20
CA LEU A 127 -5.57 14.62 27.83
C LEU A 127 -5.93 13.18 28.24
N ALA A 128 -6.50 12.99 29.43
CA ALA A 128 -6.98 11.68 29.87
C ALA A 128 -8.13 11.16 29.00
N LEU A 129 -9.05 12.04 28.56
CA LEU A 129 -10.14 11.68 27.65
C LEU A 129 -9.61 11.29 26.27
N ILE A 130 -8.65 12.04 25.71
CA ILE A 130 -7.99 11.70 24.44
C ILE A 130 -7.29 10.34 24.56
N ALA A 131 -6.54 10.12 25.65
CA ALA A 131 -5.86 8.86 25.89
C ALA A 131 -6.85 7.68 26.05
N ALA A 132 -7.96 7.89 26.76
CA ALA A 132 -9.01 6.89 26.88
C ALA A 132 -9.66 6.59 25.51
N GLY A 133 -9.88 7.62 24.69
CA GLY A 133 -10.33 7.50 23.31
C GLY A 133 -9.36 6.68 22.46
N MET A 134 -8.07 6.98 22.51
CA MET A 134 -7.01 6.23 21.82
C MET A 134 -7.03 4.75 22.18
N VAL A 135 -7.04 4.43 23.50
CA VAL A 135 -7.07 3.04 23.99
C VAL A 135 -8.35 2.33 23.55
N THR A 136 -9.50 3.01 23.61
CA THR A 136 -10.79 2.43 23.22
C THR A 136 -10.81 2.13 21.73
N LEU A 137 -10.43 3.10 20.89
CA LEU A 137 -10.33 2.92 19.44
C LEU A 137 -9.33 1.84 19.07
N PHE A 138 -8.14 1.85 19.68
CA PHE A 138 -7.10 0.86 19.41
C PHE A 138 -7.60 -0.55 19.74
N THR A 139 -8.26 -0.70 20.89
CA THR A 139 -8.84 -1.98 21.31
C THR A 139 -9.96 -2.41 20.37
N ALA A 140 -10.80 -1.48 19.92
CA ALA A 140 -11.85 -1.75 18.93
C ALA A 140 -11.26 -2.16 17.57
N GLY A 141 -10.18 -1.51 17.12
CA GLY A 141 -9.45 -1.85 15.91
C GLY A 141 -8.78 -3.22 16.00
N VAL A 142 -8.13 -3.53 17.13
CA VAL A 142 -7.59 -4.87 17.43
C VAL A 142 -8.70 -5.92 17.46
N ALA A 143 -9.84 -5.62 18.09
CA ALA A 143 -10.98 -6.53 18.12
C ALA A 143 -11.54 -6.78 16.71
N TYR A 144 -11.68 -5.75 15.88
CA TYR A 144 -12.07 -5.89 14.48
C TYR A 144 -11.07 -6.74 13.69
N GLY A 145 -9.78 -6.40 13.80
CA GLY A 145 -8.69 -7.11 13.14
C GLY A 145 -8.65 -8.60 13.49
N TYR A 146 -8.86 -8.92 14.76
CA TYR A 146 -8.76 -10.28 15.28
C TYR A 146 -10.04 -11.12 15.10
N PHE A 147 -11.21 -10.57 15.41
CA PHE A 147 -12.46 -11.34 15.41
C PHE A 147 -13.16 -11.38 14.06
N PHE A 148 -12.94 -10.39 13.19
CA PHE A 148 -13.62 -10.30 11.90
C PHE A 148 -12.65 -10.45 10.73
N PHE A 149 -11.64 -9.57 10.65
CA PHE A 149 -10.78 -9.52 9.48
C PHE A 149 -9.87 -10.74 9.34
N PHE A 150 -9.21 -11.13 10.44
CA PHE A 150 -8.27 -12.26 10.43
C PHE A 150 -8.95 -13.58 10.04
N PRO A 151 -10.12 -13.98 10.59
CA PRO A 151 -10.80 -15.20 10.18
C PRO A 151 -11.20 -15.22 8.71
N ILE A 152 -11.78 -14.13 8.19
CA ILE A 152 -12.16 -14.02 6.76
C ILE A 152 -10.94 -14.21 5.88
N THR A 153 -9.86 -13.50 6.20
CA THR A 153 -8.62 -13.54 5.44
C THR A 153 -7.99 -14.94 5.52
N PHE A 154 -7.81 -15.46 6.73
CA PHE A 154 -7.20 -16.77 6.98
C PHE A 154 -8.00 -17.92 6.35
N GLN A 155 -9.33 -17.86 6.39
CA GLN A 155 -10.19 -18.83 5.72
C GLN A 155 -10.00 -18.80 4.21
N PHE A 156 -10.01 -17.63 3.58
CA PHE A 156 -9.75 -17.48 2.15
C PHE A 156 -8.39 -18.09 1.77
N LEU A 157 -7.38 -17.86 2.60
CA LEU A 157 -6.01 -18.34 2.42
C LEU A 157 -5.86 -19.84 2.57
N ALA A 158 -6.44 -20.40 3.63
CA ALA A 158 -6.47 -21.83 3.84
C ALA A 158 -7.26 -22.54 2.73
N GLN A 159 -8.39 -21.97 2.29
CA GLN A 159 -9.14 -22.49 1.16
C GLN A 159 -8.34 -22.45 -0.14
N ALA A 160 -7.55 -21.40 -0.39
CA ALA A 160 -6.67 -21.33 -1.54
C ALA A 160 -5.67 -22.50 -1.57
N THR A 161 -5.06 -22.84 -0.43
CA THR A 161 -4.16 -24.00 -0.30
C THR A 161 -4.88 -25.33 -0.53
N VAL A 162 -6.10 -25.49 -0.01
CA VAL A 162 -6.90 -26.71 -0.22
C VAL A 162 -7.33 -26.85 -1.67
N ASN A 163 -7.70 -25.77 -2.35
CA ASN A 163 -8.14 -25.79 -3.75
C ASN A 163 -7.05 -26.30 -4.70
N ILE A 164 -5.78 -26.02 -4.39
CA ILE A 164 -4.63 -26.55 -5.14
C ILE A 164 -4.21 -27.95 -4.69
N GLY A 165 -4.90 -28.56 -3.72
CA GLY A 165 -4.72 -29.95 -3.31
C GLY A 165 -3.61 -30.21 -2.28
N PHE A 166 -3.16 -29.18 -1.55
CA PHE A 166 -2.14 -29.34 -0.50
C PHE A 166 -2.74 -29.20 0.91
N GLU A 167 -2.09 -29.81 1.90
CA GLU A 167 -2.48 -29.70 3.30
C GLU A 167 -2.04 -28.35 3.89
N PRO A 168 -2.96 -27.56 4.49
CA PRO A 168 -2.60 -26.29 5.12
C PRO A 168 -1.91 -26.52 6.48
N THR A 169 -0.61 -26.79 6.43
CA THR A 169 0.24 -27.03 7.62
C THR A 169 1.12 -25.83 7.92
N TYR A 170 0.65 -24.93 8.76
CA TYR A 170 1.28 -23.64 9.05
C TYR A 170 2.30 -23.71 10.19
N SER A 171 3.39 -22.94 10.09
CA SER A 171 4.30 -22.74 11.20
C SER A 171 3.66 -21.82 12.26
N ILE A 172 3.73 -22.19 13.53
CA ILE A 172 3.23 -21.38 14.66
C ILE A 172 3.82 -19.97 14.68
N VAL A 173 5.10 -19.82 14.36
CA VAL A 173 5.79 -18.53 14.35
C VAL A 173 5.22 -17.64 13.25
N LYS A 174 5.15 -18.17 12.03
CA LYS A 174 4.67 -17.44 10.86
C LYS A 174 3.19 -17.08 10.99
N TRP A 175 2.39 -18.03 11.43
CA TRP A 175 0.96 -17.85 11.67
C TRP A 175 0.69 -16.78 12.74
N ALA A 176 1.38 -16.85 13.88
CA ALA A 176 1.21 -15.87 14.95
C ALA A 176 1.71 -14.47 14.54
N GLN A 177 2.83 -14.38 13.81
CA GLN A 177 3.33 -13.11 13.26
C GLN A 177 2.34 -12.48 12.28
N PHE A 178 1.79 -13.28 11.37
CA PHE A 178 0.77 -12.84 10.42
C PHE A 178 -0.47 -12.31 11.14
N MET A 179 -1.01 -13.09 12.08
CA MET A 179 -2.16 -12.70 12.91
C MET A 179 -1.88 -11.43 13.71
N PHE A 180 -0.72 -11.34 14.38
CA PHE A 180 -0.34 -10.18 15.18
C PHE A 180 -0.20 -8.92 14.33
N LEU A 181 0.53 -8.99 13.21
CA LEU A 181 0.79 -7.84 12.34
C LEU A 181 -0.50 -7.31 11.72
N LEU A 182 -1.38 -8.19 11.23
CA LEU A 182 -2.70 -7.81 10.73
C LEU A 182 -3.60 -7.21 11.82
N THR A 183 -3.59 -7.77 13.02
CA THR A 183 -4.44 -7.28 14.11
C THR A 183 -3.99 -5.91 14.61
N VAL A 184 -2.68 -5.74 14.80
CA VAL A 184 -2.10 -4.46 15.25
C VAL A 184 -2.26 -3.38 14.18
N SER A 185 -2.18 -3.72 12.89
CA SER A 185 -2.35 -2.73 11.82
C SER A 185 -3.75 -2.11 11.84
N PHE A 186 -4.81 -2.88 12.12
CA PHE A 186 -6.16 -2.32 12.34
C PHE A 186 -6.27 -1.52 13.64
N GLY A 187 -5.58 -1.93 14.71
CA GLY A 187 -5.43 -1.13 15.92
C GLY A 187 -4.84 0.26 15.61
N LEU A 188 -3.80 0.33 14.79
CA LEU A 188 -3.19 1.58 14.35
C LEU A 188 -4.09 2.37 13.39
N ALA A 189 -4.68 1.71 12.39
CA ALA A 189 -5.58 2.35 11.42
C ALA A 189 -6.83 2.94 12.11
N SER A 190 -7.35 2.31 13.16
CA SER A 190 -8.46 2.83 13.96
C SER A 190 -8.17 4.14 14.69
N GLN A 191 -6.90 4.58 14.73
CA GLN A 191 -6.54 5.89 15.26
C GLN A 191 -6.78 7.02 14.28
N LEU A 192 -6.96 6.73 12.97
CA LEU A 192 -7.18 7.74 11.94
C LEU A 192 -8.32 8.72 12.27
N PRO A 193 -9.51 8.29 12.75
CA PRO A 193 -10.60 9.21 13.08
C PRO A 193 -10.19 10.19 14.17
N LEU A 194 -9.56 9.70 15.23
CA LEU A 194 -9.16 10.55 16.35
C LEU A 194 -8.04 11.51 15.95
N VAL A 195 -7.01 11.02 15.24
CA VAL A 195 -5.85 11.83 14.85
C VAL A 195 -6.27 12.92 13.86
N MET A 196 -7.01 12.57 12.81
CA MET A 196 -7.47 13.55 11.81
C MET A 196 -8.40 14.59 12.44
N THR A 197 -9.36 14.14 13.26
CA THR A 197 -10.27 15.07 13.94
C THR A 197 -9.55 15.96 14.93
N LEU A 198 -8.56 15.46 15.67
CA LEU A 198 -7.80 16.28 16.61
C LEU A 198 -6.92 17.31 15.88
N LEU A 199 -6.28 16.92 14.78
CA LEU A 199 -5.46 17.83 13.96
C LEU A 199 -6.29 18.94 13.33
N SER A 200 -7.47 18.62 12.80
CA SER A 200 -8.39 19.61 12.24
C SER A 200 -9.07 20.45 13.32
N TYR A 201 -9.43 19.86 14.46
CA TYR A 201 -9.97 20.59 15.60
C TYR A 201 -8.94 21.57 16.18
N ALA A 202 -7.65 21.20 16.21
CA ALA A 202 -6.57 22.06 16.67
C ALA A 202 -6.11 23.08 15.61
N GLU A 203 -6.73 23.09 14.43
CA GLU A 203 -6.36 23.97 13.29
C GLU A 203 -4.89 23.79 12.83
N ILE A 204 -4.26 22.66 13.17
CA ILE A 204 -2.90 22.31 12.71
C ILE A 204 -2.96 21.87 11.23
N VAL A 205 -3.99 21.09 10.88
CA VAL A 205 -4.23 20.64 9.50
C VAL A 205 -5.71 20.86 9.16
N PRO A 206 -6.04 21.79 8.25
CA PRO A 206 -7.42 22.01 7.82
C PRO A 206 -8.08 20.74 7.28
N TYR A 207 -9.40 20.63 7.43
CA TYR A 207 -10.16 19.48 6.92
C TYR A 207 -10.02 19.37 5.39
N GLU A 208 -10.00 20.51 4.72
CA GLU A 208 -9.88 20.68 3.28
C GLU A 208 -8.57 20.06 2.78
N THR A 209 -7.47 20.24 3.52
CA THR A 209 -6.19 19.62 3.18
C THR A 209 -6.28 18.09 3.13
N PHE A 210 -6.99 17.47 4.08
CA PHE A 210 -7.21 16.03 4.04
C PHE A 210 -8.12 15.64 2.86
N ARG A 211 -9.20 16.40 2.61
CA ARG A 211 -10.11 16.15 1.49
C ARG A 211 -9.38 16.24 0.15
N ASP A 212 -8.63 17.30 -0.09
CA ASP A 212 -7.99 17.59 -1.37
C ASP A 212 -6.84 16.60 -1.63
N LYS A 213 -6.10 16.21 -0.58
CA LYS A 213 -5.01 15.22 -0.66
C LYS A 213 -5.45 13.77 -0.46
N TRP A 214 -6.72 13.44 -0.67
CA TRP A 214 -7.23 12.06 -0.49
C TRP A 214 -6.48 11.03 -1.35
N ARG A 215 -6.05 11.41 -2.57
CA ARG A 215 -5.28 10.55 -3.48
C ARG A 215 -3.95 10.10 -2.87
N TYR A 216 -3.27 11.01 -2.16
CA TYR A 216 -2.03 10.70 -1.44
C TYR A 216 -2.28 9.76 -0.26
N ALA A 217 -3.41 9.92 0.43
CA ALA A 217 -3.81 8.99 1.48
C ALA A 217 -4.04 7.58 0.91
N VAL A 218 -4.61 7.44 -0.30
CA VAL A 218 -4.75 6.13 -0.96
C VAL A 218 -3.39 5.48 -1.17
N VAL A 219 -2.42 6.20 -1.74
CA VAL A 219 -1.07 5.68 -1.96
C VAL A 219 -0.39 5.32 -0.63
N ALA A 220 -0.53 6.17 0.39
CA ALA A 220 0.02 5.91 1.73
C ALA A 220 -0.59 4.67 2.37
N VAL A 221 -1.90 4.43 2.21
CA VAL A 221 -2.57 3.22 2.68
C VAL A 221 -2.04 2.00 1.94
N PHE A 222 -1.94 2.01 0.61
CA PHE A 222 -1.35 0.88 -0.10
C PHE A 222 0.12 0.63 0.28
N ALA A 223 0.91 1.68 0.47
CA ALA A 223 2.30 1.55 0.94
C ALA A 223 2.38 0.95 2.36
N ALA A 224 1.53 1.41 3.28
CA ALA A 224 1.41 0.82 4.60
C ALA A 224 0.92 -0.63 4.55
N GLY A 225 -0.02 -0.93 3.65
CA GLY A 225 -0.50 -2.27 3.36
C GLY A 225 0.66 -3.20 2.98
N ALA A 226 1.55 -2.79 2.08
CA ALA A 226 2.73 -3.58 1.71
C ALA A 226 3.71 -3.85 2.87
N MET A 227 3.64 -3.07 3.96
CA MET A 227 4.42 -3.30 5.18
C MET A 227 3.69 -4.20 6.19
N PHE A 228 2.37 -4.04 6.34
CA PHE A 228 1.56 -4.76 7.34
C PHE A 228 0.95 -6.06 6.84
N THR A 229 0.73 -6.17 5.53
CA THR A 229 0.30 -7.38 4.87
C THR A 229 1.48 -7.99 4.13
N PRO A 230 1.44 -9.29 3.86
CA PRO A 230 2.39 -9.91 2.97
C PRO A 230 2.34 -9.24 1.57
N PRO A 231 3.43 -9.33 0.78
CA PRO A 231 3.53 -8.64 -0.50
C PRO A 231 2.74 -9.38 -1.60
N ASP A 232 1.44 -9.49 -1.42
CA ASP A 232 0.49 -9.97 -2.41
C ASP A 232 -0.65 -8.95 -2.61
N PRO A 233 -1.11 -8.73 -3.85
CA PRO A 233 -2.15 -7.76 -4.14
C PRO A 233 -3.47 -8.05 -3.44
N PHE A 234 -3.81 -9.33 -3.22
CA PHE A 234 -5.11 -9.73 -2.69
C PHE A 234 -5.30 -9.29 -1.24
N THR A 235 -4.38 -9.66 -0.34
CA THR A 235 -4.49 -9.22 1.06
C THR A 235 -4.19 -7.75 1.25
N GLN A 236 -3.33 -7.18 0.41
CA GLN A 236 -3.10 -5.73 0.42
C GLN A 236 -4.37 -4.96 0.06
N ILE A 237 -5.12 -5.37 -0.97
CA ILE A 237 -6.42 -4.77 -1.33
C ILE A 237 -7.46 -5.05 -0.24
N LEU A 238 -7.57 -6.31 0.22
CA LEU A 238 -8.53 -6.70 1.25
C LEU A 238 -8.34 -5.88 2.53
N TRP A 239 -7.09 -5.57 2.90
CA TRP A 239 -6.74 -4.71 4.04
C TRP A 239 -6.91 -3.21 3.73
N ALA A 240 -6.54 -2.75 2.54
CA ALA A 240 -6.62 -1.34 2.17
C ALA A 240 -8.07 -0.84 2.15
N VAL A 241 -9.01 -1.64 1.63
CA VAL A 241 -10.44 -1.26 1.53
C VAL A 241 -11.03 -0.79 2.88
N PRO A 242 -10.98 -1.55 3.98
CA PRO A 242 -11.51 -1.10 5.27
C PRO A 242 -10.72 0.08 5.86
N VAL A 243 -9.42 0.19 5.60
CA VAL A 243 -8.63 1.35 6.07
C VAL A 243 -8.98 2.62 5.30
N LEU A 244 -9.23 2.53 3.99
CA LEU A 244 -9.73 3.64 3.18
C LEU A 244 -11.15 4.04 3.59
N ALA A 245 -12.00 3.08 3.94
CA ALA A 245 -13.32 3.36 4.51
C ALA A 245 -13.19 4.10 5.86
N LEU A 246 -12.26 3.70 6.71
CA LEU A 246 -11.95 4.42 7.95
C LEU A 246 -11.43 5.84 7.67
N TYR A 247 -10.59 6.02 6.66
CA TYR A 247 -10.12 7.34 6.26
C TYR A 247 -11.28 8.24 5.78
N GLY A 248 -12.18 7.73 4.93
CA GLY A 248 -13.39 8.44 4.51
C GLY A 248 -14.32 8.79 5.67
N PHE A 249 -14.50 7.86 6.61
CA PHE A 249 -15.23 8.13 7.85
C PHE A 249 -14.54 9.21 8.70
N SER A 250 -13.21 9.17 8.79
CA SER A 250 -12.39 10.16 9.52
C SER A 250 -12.53 11.55 8.93
N LEU A 251 -12.49 11.67 7.60
CA LEU A 251 -12.78 12.92 6.89
C LEU A 251 -14.13 13.49 7.30
N TYR A 252 -15.18 12.68 7.19
CA TYR A 252 -16.53 13.11 7.52
C TYR A 252 -16.68 13.53 8.99
N LEU A 253 -16.09 12.77 9.91
CA LEU A 253 -16.08 13.09 11.34
C LEU A 253 -15.36 14.42 11.61
N SER A 254 -14.20 14.64 10.99
CA SER A 254 -13.46 15.90 11.11
C SER A 254 -14.29 17.09 10.61
N LYS A 255 -14.99 16.95 9.48
CA LYS A 255 -15.91 18.01 8.98
C LYS A 255 -16.95 18.34 10.04
N ILE A 256 -17.66 17.33 10.56
CA ILE A 256 -18.72 17.54 11.57
C ILE A 256 -18.17 18.28 12.79
N VAL A 257 -17.04 17.82 13.32
CA VAL A 257 -16.48 18.36 14.56
C VAL A 257 -15.98 19.80 14.39
N VAL A 258 -15.32 20.12 13.26
CA VAL A 258 -14.86 21.48 12.97
C VAL A 258 -16.03 22.43 12.76
N THR A 259 -17.02 22.03 11.97
CA THR A 259 -18.26 22.81 11.75
C THR A 259 -18.99 23.04 13.07
N ALA A 260 -19.15 22.00 13.90
CA ALA A 260 -19.80 22.11 15.20
C ALA A 260 -19.05 23.04 16.17
N ARG A 261 -17.71 23.01 16.18
CA ARG A 261 -16.90 23.91 17.00
C ARG A 261 -17.14 25.38 16.62
N ARG A 262 -17.08 25.70 15.31
CA ARG A 262 -17.23 27.07 14.79
C ARG A 262 -18.64 27.63 15.00
N GLY A 263 -19.68 26.83 14.84
CA GLY A 263 -21.06 27.30 15.04
C GLY A 263 -21.56 27.23 16.47
N SER A 264 -20.85 26.58 17.39
CA SER A 264 -21.32 26.41 18.76
C SER A 264 -21.53 27.73 19.51
N GLU A 265 -20.88 28.81 19.09
CA GLU A 265 -21.05 30.16 19.64
C GLU A 265 -22.29 30.88 19.10
N GLN A 266 -22.80 30.48 17.94
CA GLN A 266 -23.98 31.06 17.28
C GLN A 266 -25.23 30.17 17.40
N LEU A 267 -25.13 29.07 18.15
CA LEU A 267 -26.19 28.06 18.29
C LEU A 267 -27.39 28.56 19.09
N ASP A 268 -28.49 28.86 18.40
CA ASP A 268 -29.81 28.90 19.02
C ASP A 268 -30.52 27.54 18.84
N PHE A 269 -30.30 26.65 19.81
CA PHE A 269 -30.85 25.28 19.80
C PHE A 269 -32.37 25.25 19.61
N ARG A 270 -33.07 26.28 20.10
CA ARG A 270 -34.52 26.35 19.99
C ARG A 270 -34.93 26.66 18.56
N ASN A 271 -34.26 27.60 17.91
CA ASN A 271 -34.52 27.93 16.50
C ASN A 271 -34.14 26.78 15.56
N ALA A 272 -33.00 26.13 15.76
CA ALA A 272 -32.57 24.98 14.93
C ALA A 272 -33.62 23.86 14.90
N VAL A 273 -34.19 23.51 16.06
CA VAL A 273 -35.23 22.47 16.18
C VAL A 273 -36.55 22.94 15.61
N THR A 274 -36.92 24.21 15.81
CA THR A 274 -38.21 24.74 15.33
C THR A 274 -38.24 24.87 13.81
N LYS A 275 -37.12 25.29 13.19
CA LYS A 275 -36.94 25.42 11.73
C LYS A 275 -37.05 24.08 11.01
N ARG A 276 -36.61 22.99 11.65
CA ARG A 276 -36.56 21.63 11.07
C ARG A 276 -37.38 20.60 11.85
N TRP A 277 -38.43 21.04 12.54
CA TRP A 277 -39.24 20.18 13.41
C TRP A 277 -39.83 18.98 12.65
N ASN A 278 -40.17 19.17 11.37
CA ASN A 278 -40.68 18.15 10.46
C ASN A 278 -39.65 17.04 10.20
N VAL A 279 -38.37 17.37 10.09
CA VAL A 279 -37.29 16.38 9.91
C VAL A 279 -37.07 15.60 11.19
N VAL A 280 -37.06 16.27 12.35
CA VAL A 280 -36.89 15.63 13.67
C VAL A 280 -38.06 14.71 14.01
N ALA A 281 -39.30 15.19 13.84
CA ALA A 281 -40.50 14.39 14.07
C ALA A 281 -40.66 13.27 13.02
N GLY A 282 -40.33 13.56 11.76
CA GLY A 282 -40.38 12.60 10.65
C GLY A 282 -39.38 11.45 10.82
N SER A 283 -38.16 11.74 11.27
CA SER A 283 -37.15 10.71 11.56
C SER A 283 -37.53 9.84 12.76
N ALA A 284 -38.11 10.42 13.81
CA ALA A 284 -38.66 9.66 14.94
C ALA A 284 -39.80 8.72 14.50
N ALA A 285 -40.73 9.22 13.70
CA ALA A 285 -41.85 8.44 13.16
C ALA A 285 -41.36 7.32 12.23
N LEU A 286 -40.37 7.61 11.36
CA LEU A 286 -39.71 6.62 10.50
C LEU A 286 -39.04 5.52 11.30
N GLY A 287 -38.33 5.85 12.38
CA GLY A 287 -37.63 4.87 13.21
C GLY A 287 -38.59 3.94 13.92
N GLY A 288 -39.65 4.49 14.49
CA GLY A 288 -40.71 3.69 15.10
C GLY A 288 -41.45 2.82 14.09
N ALA A 289 -41.78 3.36 12.92
CA ALA A 289 -42.44 2.63 11.84
C ALA A 289 -41.54 1.53 11.25
N ALA A 290 -40.25 1.79 11.05
CA ALA A 290 -39.31 0.81 10.53
C ALA A 290 -39.18 -0.40 11.47
N VAL A 291 -39.02 -0.16 12.77
CA VAL A 291 -38.98 -1.24 13.77
C VAL A 291 -40.33 -1.97 13.88
N TYR A 292 -41.44 -1.23 13.82
CA TYR A 292 -42.78 -1.82 13.82
C TYR A 292 -42.97 -2.74 12.61
N LEU A 293 -42.63 -2.27 11.40
CA LEU A 293 -42.72 -3.02 10.15
C LEU A 293 -41.79 -4.23 10.14
N PHE A 294 -40.56 -4.05 10.63
CA PHE A 294 -39.56 -5.12 10.72
C PHE A 294 -40.11 -6.31 11.50
N TYR A 295 -40.70 -6.10 12.67
CA TYR A 295 -41.25 -7.20 13.46
C TYR A 295 -42.65 -7.66 13.02
N THR A 296 -43.48 -6.80 12.41
CA THR A 296 -44.83 -7.20 11.97
C THR A 296 -44.83 -7.97 10.65
N TYR A 297 -43.88 -7.71 9.76
CA TYR A 297 -43.74 -8.40 8.47
C TYR A 297 -42.68 -9.51 8.48
N GLY A 298 -42.22 -9.95 9.65
CA GLY A 298 -41.32 -11.10 9.80
C GLY A 298 -39.87 -10.85 9.35
N GLY A 299 -39.40 -9.60 9.48
CA GLY A 299 -38.02 -9.21 9.20
C GLY A 299 -37.00 -9.88 10.11
N ASP A 300 -37.37 -10.19 11.36
CA ASP A 300 -36.58 -10.97 12.30
C ASP A 300 -36.32 -12.39 11.78
N ASP A 301 -37.34 -13.08 11.27
CA ASP A 301 -37.20 -14.40 10.65
C ASP A 301 -36.38 -14.35 9.34
N ALA A 302 -36.58 -13.31 8.53
CA ALA A 302 -35.81 -13.12 7.30
C ALA A 302 -34.32 -12.87 7.58
N VAL A 303 -34.01 -12.05 8.59
CA VAL A 303 -32.62 -11.78 9.03
C VAL A 303 -32.00 -13.04 9.64
N ASN A 304 -32.74 -13.78 10.47
CA ASN A 304 -32.25 -15.04 11.03
C ASN A 304 -31.99 -16.11 9.96
N ARG A 305 -32.84 -16.20 8.93
CA ARG A 305 -32.57 -17.06 7.76
C ARG A 305 -31.33 -16.60 6.98
N GLY A 306 -31.14 -15.29 6.81
CA GLY A 306 -29.94 -14.73 6.19
C GLY A 306 -28.68 -15.02 7.00
N LEU A 307 -28.74 -14.87 8.32
CA LEU A 307 -27.65 -15.17 9.24
C LEU A 307 -27.34 -16.68 9.28
N ALA A 308 -28.35 -17.54 9.18
CA ALA A 308 -28.18 -18.98 9.06
C ALA A 308 -27.53 -19.40 7.74
N LEU A 309 -27.76 -18.69 6.64
CA LEU A 309 -27.06 -18.93 5.36
C LEU A 309 -25.55 -18.65 5.42
N VAL A 310 -25.11 -17.84 6.39
CA VAL A 310 -23.70 -17.50 6.63
C VAL A 310 -23.15 -18.19 7.89
N ASP A 311 -23.88 -19.19 8.42
CA ASP A 311 -23.52 -19.97 9.61
C ASP A 311 -23.15 -19.10 10.83
N SER A 312 -23.86 -17.98 11.00
CA SER A 312 -23.63 -17.03 12.08
C SER A 312 -24.27 -17.50 13.39
N GLY A 313 -23.50 -17.50 14.48
CA GLY A 313 -24.00 -17.78 15.83
C GLY A 313 -24.86 -16.67 16.46
N TYR A 314 -25.10 -15.57 15.74
CA TYR A 314 -25.96 -14.47 16.18
C TYR A 314 -27.40 -14.68 15.69
N VAL A 315 -28.36 -14.53 16.61
CA VAL A 315 -29.79 -14.66 16.32
C VAL A 315 -30.50 -13.39 16.80
N VAL A 316 -31.29 -12.78 15.93
CA VAL A 316 -32.24 -11.74 16.30
C VAL A 316 -33.37 -12.40 17.09
N LEU A 317 -33.50 -12.01 18.35
CA LEU A 317 -34.45 -12.60 19.28
C LEU A 317 -35.91 -12.26 18.89
N PRO A 318 -36.84 -13.22 18.96
CA PRO A 318 -38.25 -12.95 18.72
C PRO A 318 -38.87 -12.14 19.87
N LEU A 319 -39.93 -11.37 19.55
CA LEU A 319 -40.65 -10.55 20.52
C LEU A 319 -41.17 -11.38 21.71
N GLY A 320 -40.87 -10.91 22.92
CA GLY A 320 -41.27 -11.55 24.18
C GLY A 320 -40.11 -12.20 24.95
N SER A 321 -38.93 -12.31 24.34
CA SER A 321 -37.77 -13.00 24.92
C SER A 321 -36.71 -12.04 25.48
N THR A 322 -36.72 -10.76 25.12
CA THR A 322 -35.67 -9.81 25.52
C THR A 322 -35.90 -9.25 26.91
N PHE A 323 -37.14 -8.81 27.18
CA PHE A 323 -37.50 -8.14 28.43
C PHE A 323 -38.48 -8.95 29.29
N GLY A 324 -38.90 -10.14 28.81
CA GLY A 324 -39.92 -10.96 29.48
C GLY A 324 -41.31 -10.30 29.50
N LEU A 325 -41.57 -9.37 28.58
CA LEU A 325 -42.84 -8.65 28.47
C LEU A 325 -43.77 -9.35 27.45
N PRO A 326 -45.09 -9.13 27.52
CA PRO A 326 -45.99 -9.58 26.46
C PRO A 326 -45.53 -9.07 25.07
N PRO A 327 -45.62 -9.87 23.99
CA PRO A 327 -45.07 -9.51 22.68
C PRO A 327 -45.57 -8.18 22.12
N ARG A 328 -46.83 -7.82 22.40
CA ARG A 328 -47.43 -6.54 21.97
C ARG A 328 -46.84 -5.34 22.69
N THR A 329 -46.53 -5.47 23.98
CA THR A 329 -45.88 -4.41 24.75
C THR A 329 -44.41 -4.30 24.42
N GLU A 330 -43.74 -5.42 24.16
CA GLU A 330 -42.33 -5.43 23.75
C GLU A 330 -42.13 -4.79 22.37
N LEU A 331 -43.06 -5.02 21.43
CA LEU A 331 -43.09 -4.33 20.13
C LEU A 331 -43.15 -2.81 20.30
N VAL A 332 -44.04 -2.30 21.16
CA VAL A 332 -44.17 -0.87 21.42
C VAL A 332 -42.89 -0.31 22.02
N VAL A 333 -42.26 -1.02 22.96
CA VAL A 333 -40.98 -0.61 23.56
C VAL A 333 -39.88 -0.52 22.50
N TRP A 334 -39.74 -1.54 21.64
CA TRP A 334 -38.75 -1.52 20.55
C TRP A 334 -39.03 -0.42 19.52
N SER A 335 -40.29 -0.18 19.14
CA SER A 335 -40.66 0.91 18.24
C SER A 335 -40.39 2.28 18.86
N VAL A 336 -40.64 2.47 20.16
CA VAL A 336 -40.31 3.72 20.86
C VAL A 336 -38.79 3.92 20.94
N LEU A 337 -38.02 2.86 21.23
CA LEU A 337 -36.56 2.92 21.24
C LEU A 337 -35.99 3.24 19.86
N GLY A 338 -36.46 2.57 18.81
CA GLY A 338 -36.05 2.84 17.42
C GLY A 338 -36.41 4.26 16.99
N GLY A 339 -37.60 4.74 17.36
CA GLY A 339 -38.03 6.12 17.16
C GLY A 339 -37.16 7.12 17.91
N LEU A 340 -36.78 6.83 19.16
CA LEU A 340 -35.92 7.69 19.98
C LEU A 340 -34.49 7.76 19.44
N VAL A 341 -33.95 6.66 18.91
CA VAL A 341 -32.65 6.65 18.23
C VAL A 341 -32.67 7.55 16.99
N LEU A 342 -33.65 7.37 16.08
CA LEU A 342 -33.73 8.23 14.90
C LEU A 342 -34.14 9.66 15.22
N PHE A 343 -34.89 9.91 16.30
CA PHE A 343 -35.13 11.24 16.82
C PHE A 343 -33.81 11.94 17.21
N LEU A 344 -32.92 11.26 17.92
CA LEU A 344 -31.61 11.81 18.31
C LEU A 344 -30.74 12.10 17.08
N PHE A 345 -30.76 11.22 16.06
CA PHE A 345 -30.09 11.48 14.78
C PHE A 345 -30.71 12.67 14.03
N GLY A 346 -32.03 12.74 13.95
CA GLY A 346 -32.74 13.85 13.31
C GLY A 346 -32.50 15.18 14.03
N LEU A 347 -32.46 15.16 15.35
CA LEU A 347 -32.10 16.30 16.19
C LEU A 347 -30.66 16.75 15.93
N GLY A 348 -29.72 15.80 15.93
CA GLY A 348 -28.32 16.06 15.61
C GLY A 348 -28.13 16.62 14.20
N TYR A 349 -28.87 16.09 13.22
CA TYR A 349 -28.87 16.61 11.84
C TYR A 349 -29.44 18.02 11.76
N ALA A 350 -30.55 18.30 12.44
CA ALA A 350 -31.17 19.62 12.46
C ALA A 350 -30.21 20.67 13.04
N VAL A 351 -29.54 20.32 14.14
CA VAL A 351 -28.53 21.16 14.79
C VAL A 351 -27.29 21.33 13.90
N TYR A 352 -26.76 20.25 13.33
CA TYR A 352 -25.60 20.31 12.44
C TYR A 352 -25.84 21.19 11.22
N LYS A 353 -27.00 21.05 10.57
CA LYS A 353 -27.30 21.79 9.34
C LYS A 353 -27.62 23.26 9.60
N ASP A 354 -28.20 23.58 10.76
CA ASP A 354 -28.36 24.99 11.15
C ASP A 354 -26.99 25.64 11.42
N ILE A 355 -26.06 24.90 12.04
CA ILE A 355 -24.66 25.34 12.18
C ILE A 355 -24.00 25.53 10.82
N GLU A 356 -24.11 24.57 9.91
CA GLU A 356 -23.54 24.63 8.55
C GLU A 356 -24.14 25.76 7.70
N GLU A 357 -25.40 26.15 7.94
CA GLU A 357 -26.01 27.31 7.29
C GLU A 357 -25.57 28.64 7.93
N SER A 358 -25.26 28.65 9.23
CA SER A 358 -24.80 29.85 9.95
C SER A 358 -23.31 30.15 9.77
N VAL A 359 -22.50 29.09 9.61
CA VAL A 359 -21.07 29.16 9.32
C VAL A 359 -20.95 28.96 7.81
N GLY A 360 -20.64 30.01 7.05
CA GLY A 360 -20.48 29.94 5.58
C GLY A 360 -19.56 28.80 5.09
N PRO A 361 -19.47 28.54 3.77
CA PRO A 361 -18.67 27.47 3.21
C PRO A 361 -17.27 27.40 3.84
N LEU A 362 -16.76 26.19 3.99
CA LEU A 362 -15.42 25.88 4.56
C LEU A 362 -14.25 26.39 3.68
N GLU A 363 -14.44 27.51 2.97
CA GLU A 363 -13.44 28.14 2.14
C GLU A 363 -12.32 28.73 3.00
N ARG A 364 -11.11 28.65 2.45
CA ARG A 364 -9.83 28.92 3.11
C ARG A 364 -9.90 30.18 3.99
N GLY A 365 -9.71 29.97 5.29
CA GLY A 365 -9.26 31.01 6.21
C GLY A 365 -7.77 31.29 6.06
N VAL A 366 -7.36 31.75 4.88
CA VAL A 366 -6.36 32.79 4.63
C VAL A 366 -6.86 33.38 3.32
N GLY A 367 -7.42 34.60 3.37
CA GLY A 367 -7.81 35.30 2.14
C GLY A 367 -6.60 35.31 1.22
N ASP A 368 -6.80 34.87 -0.02
CA ASP A 368 -5.83 35.07 -1.08
C ASP A 368 -5.44 36.56 -1.05
N PRO A 369 -4.17 36.90 -0.75
CA PRO A 369 -3.77 38.29 -0.58
C PRO A 369 -4.00 39.14 -1.83
N SER A 370 -4.23 38.51 -3.00
CA SER A 370 -4.64 39.16 -4.26
C SER A 370 -6.14 39.51 -4.32
N LYS A 371 -7.02 38.83 -3.57
CA LYS A 371 -8.48 38.98 -3.64
C LYS A 371 -9.07 39.91 -2.57
N ILE A 372 -8.34 40.94 -2.17
CA ILE A 372 -8.83 41.94 -1.22
C ILE A 372 -9.72 42.93 -1.97
N ALA A 373 -11.00 43.06 -1.56
CA ALA A 373 -11.91 44.04 -2.14
C ALA A 373 -11.45 45.47 -1.79
N VAL A 374 -10.86 46.17 -2.76
CA VAL A 374 -10.32 47.53 -2.60
C VAL A 374 -11.41 48.54 -2.21
N GLU A 375 -12.65 48.28 -2.60
CA GLU A 375 -13.82 49.11 -2.30
C GLU A 375 -14.08 49.23 -0.79
N ASP A 376 -13.82 48.17 -0.02
CA ASP A 376 -14.07 48.10 1.43
C ASP A 376 -12.92 48.65 2.30
N LEU A 377 -11.77 48.99 1.68
CA LEU A 377 -10.59 49.47 2.40
C LEU A 377 -10.68 50.97 2.73
N ASP A 378 -10.14 51.39 3.88
CA ASP A 378 -9.89 52.81 4.16
C ASP A 378 -8.56 53.27 3.52
N VAL A 379 -8.27 54.57 3.55
CA VAL A 379 -7.04 55.14 2.95
C VAL A 379 -5.77 54.45 3.44
N ALA A 380 -5.72 54.09 4.73
CA ALA A 380 -4.58 53.39 5.32
C ALA A 380 -4.50 51.93 4.84
N GLY A 381 -5.64 51.26 4.69
CA GLY A 381 -5.79 49.91 4.15
C GLY A 381 -5.36 49.81 2.69
N VAL A 382 -5.78 50.76 1.83
CA VAL A 382 -5.37 50.82 0.41
C VAL A 382 -3.84 50.93 0.28
N ARG A 383 -3.20 51.75 1.13
CA ARG A 383 -1.73 51.91 1.14
C ARG A 383 -0.97 50.71 1.69
N ALA A 384 -1.59 49.95 2.60
CA ALA A 384 -0.98 48.78 3.23
C ALA A 384 -1.27 47.47 2.47
N ALA A 385 -2.20 47.50 1.51
CA ALA A 385 -2.58 46.33 0.73
C ALA A 385 -1.41 45.84 -0.15
N PRO A 386 -1.23 44.50 -0.29
CA PRO A 386 -0.20 43.92 -1.16
C PRO A 386 -0.29 44.44 -2.61
N PRO A 387 0.83 44.58 -3.32
CA PRO A 387 0.83 45.09 -4.70
C PRO A 387 0.09 44.17 -5.68
N GLU A 388 0.00 42.87 -5.39
CA GLU A 388 -0.72 41.87 -6.18
C GLU A 388 -2.21 42.23 -6.38
N VAL A 389 -2.84 42.87 -5.38
CA VAL A 389 -4.26 43.30 -5.45
C VAL A 389 -4.49 44.34 -6.56
N PHE A 390 -3.52 45.21 -6.81
CA PHE A 390 -3.62 46.28 -7.80
C PHE A 390 -3.07 45.86 -9.16
N ALA A 391 -2.20 44.86 -9.21
CA ALA A 391 -1.66 44.29 -10.44
C ALA A 391 -2.73 43.56 -11.28
N ASP A 392 -3.74 43.00 -10.61
CA ASP A 392 -4.85 42.28 -11.25
C ASP A 392 -6.01 43.18 -11.70
N LEU A 393 -6.03 44.46 -11.30
CA LEU A 393 -7.06 45.42 -11.72
C LEU A 393 -6.82 45.86 -13.18
N SER A 394 -7.91 46.06 -13.92
CA SER A 394 -7.83 46.79 -15.18
C SER A 394 -7.84 48.31 -14.95
N GLU A 395 -7.28 49.09 -15.87
CA GLU A 395 -7.30 50.56 -15.81
C GLU A 395 -8.74 51.11 -15.64
N ASP A 396 -9.71 50.52 -16.34
CA ASP A 396 -11.12 50.88 -16.25
C ASP A 396 -11.71 50.61 -14.84
N GLU A 397 -11.32 49.52 -14.18
CA GLU A 397 -11.77 49.16 -12.83
C GLU A 397 -11.10 50.02 -11.76
N ALA A 398 -9.79 50.30 -11.88
CA ALA A 398 -9.07 51.19 -10.98
C ALA A 398 -9.64 52.63 -11.04
N MET A 399 -9.94 53.11 -12.25
CA MET A 399 -10.60 54.41 -12.47
C MET A 399 -12.05 54.43 -11.97
N GLY A 400 -12.78 53.31 -12.10
CA GLY A 400 -14.11 53.15 -11.53
C GLY A 400 -14.11 53.26 -10.00
N LEU A 401 -13.22 52.51 -9.33
CA LEU A 401 -13.07 52.53 -7.87
C LEU A 401 -12.60 53.88 -7.33
N ALA A 402 -11.70 54.56 -8.04
CA ALA A 402 -11.29 55.92 -7.70
C ALA A 402 -12.44 56.93 -7.90
N GLY A 403 -13.25 56.75 -8.95
CA GLY A 403 -14.45 57.55 -9.21
C GLY A 403 -15.51 57.40 -8.11
N ASP A 404 -15.79 56.17 -7.70
CA ASP A 404 -16.74 55.88 -6.63
C ASP A 404 -16.28 56.47 -5.27
N ALA A 405 -14.96 56.43 -5.00
CA ALA A 405 -14.38 57.08 -3.82
C ALA A 405 -14.49 58.62 -3.86
N LEU A 406 -14.33 59.24 -5.04
CA LEU A 406 -14.56 60.68 -5.23
C LEU A 406 -16.02 61.07 -5.03
N ASP A 407 -16.95 60.28 -5.56
CA ASP A 407 -18.40 60.49 -5.41
C ASP A 407 -18.85 60.33 -3.95
N ALA A 408 -18.17 59.47 -3.18
CA ALA A 408 -18.33 59.35 -1.73
C ALA A 408 -17.68 60.50 -0.92
N GLY A 409 -16.95 61.40 -1.57
CA GLY A 409 -16.28 62.56 -0.96
C GLY A 409 -14.91 62.28 -0.36
N ASP A 410 -14.32 61.11 -0.63
CA ASP A 410 -13.03 60.66 -0.09
C ASP A 410 -11.90 60.82 -1.13
N ASN A 411 -11.46 62.07 -1.32
CA ASN A 411 -10.41 62.41 -2.29
C ASN A 411 -9.06 61.73 -1.98
N GLU A 412 -8.76 61.46 -0.70
CA GLU A 412 -7.51 60.82 -0.30
C GLU A 412 -7.49 59.33 -0.65
N LYS A 413 -8.64 58.65 -0.53
CA LYS A 413 -8.79 57.25 -0.95
C LYS A 413 -8.66 57.11 -2.46
N ALA A 414 -9.32 57.97 -3.23
CA ALA A 414 -9.25 57.96 -4.68
C ALA A 414 -7.81 58.12 -5.19
N GLN A 415 -7.06 59.06 -4.61
CA GLN A 415 -5.65 59.25 -4.94
C GLN A 415 -4.79 58.04 -4.54
N ALA A 416 -5.02 57.46 -3.37
CA ALA A 416 -4.27 56.29 -2.92
C ALA A 416 -4.49 55.03 -3.78
N ILE A 417 -5.69 54.86 -4.37
CA ILE A 417 -5.99 53.75 -5.28
C ILE A 417 -5.19 53.92 -6.59
N LEU A 418 -5.20 55.12 -7.17
CA LEU A 418 -4.46 55.41 -8.41
C LEU A 418 -2.94 55.31 -8.22
N ASP A 419 -2.40 55.88 -7.13
CA ASP A 419 -0.97 55.82 -6.83
C ASP A 419 -0.47 54.36 -6.71
N ARG A 420 -1.28 53.45 -6.14
CA ARG A 420 -0.92 52.03 -5.97
C ARG A 420 -1.10 51.23 -7.25
N PHE A 421 -2.06 51.59 -8.09
CA PHE A 421 -2.25 51.02 -9.41
C PHE A 421 -1.08 51.35 -10.33
N ASP A 422 -0.67 52.63 -10.40
CA ASP A 422 0.46 53.08 -11.20
C ASP A 422 1.78 52.38 -10.79
N GLU A 423 2.01 52.20 -9.48
CA GLU A 423 3.18 51.47 -8.96
C GLU A 423 3.20 49.98 -9.39
N ALA A 424 2.02 49.34 -9.44
CA ALA A 424 1.89 47.96 -9.89
C ALA A 424 2.08 47.84 -11.42
N GLU A 425 1.59 48.80 -12.20
CA GLU A 425 1.79 48.92 -13.65
C GLU A 425 3.28 49.04 -14.00
N GLU A 426 4.00 49.96 -13.32
CA GLU A 426 5.45 50.15 -13.52
C GLU A 426 6.25 48.88 -13.20
N THR A 427 5.85 48.13 -12.16
CA THR A 427 6.50 46.87 -11.77
C THR A 427 6.29 45.78 -12.82
N ARG A 428 5.07 45.67 -13.35
CA ARG A 428 4.74 44.72 -14.42
C ARG A 428 5.52 45.02 -15.71
N GLU A 429 5.61 46.28 -16.12
CA GLU A 429 6.41 46.67 -17.27
C GLU A 429 7.91 46.36 -17.08
N ALA A 430 8.42 46.52 -15.85
CA ALA A 430 9.81 46.17 -15.51
C ALA A 430 10.07 44.66 -15.53
N ASP A 431 9.13 43.84 -15.06
CA ASP A 431 9.23 42.37 -15.06
C ASP A 431 9.10 41.79 -16.47
N GLU A 432 8.24 42.36 -17.33
CA GLU A 432 8.17 41.99 -18.75
C GLU A 432 9.49 42.29 -19.48
N ALA A 433 10.13 43.42 -19.18
CA ALA A 433 11.45 43.76 -19.72
C ALA A 433 12.58 42.86 -19.20
N ALA A 434 12.47 42.34 -17.97
CA ALA A 434 13.43 41.39 -17.40
C ALA A 434 13.25 39.97 -17.98
N GLY A 435 12.01 39.55 -18.20
CA GLY A 435 11.67 38.22 -18.74
C GLY A 435 12.15 37.96 -20.17
N GLU A 436 12.34 39.00 -20.99
CA GLU A 436 12.92 38.86 -22.33
C GLU A 436 14.44 38.56 -22.31
N THR A 437 15.12 38.77 -21.19
CA THR A 437 16.59 38.63 -21.10
C THR A 437 17.05 37.24 -20.60
N GLU A 438 16.17 36.46 -19.95
CA GLU A 438 16.53 35.15 -19.36
C GLU A 438 16.25 33.93 -20.28
N GLN A 439 15.78 34.13 -21.51
CA GLN A 439 15.72 33.06 -22.52
C GLN A 439 17.09 32.78 -23.16
N SER A 440 18.12 32.47 -22.36
CA SER A 440 19.28 31.76 -22.88
C SER A 440 19.88 30.76 -21.89
N ASP A 441 19.63 29.49 -22.24
CA ASP A 441 20.47 28.31 -22.05
C ASP A 441 20.43 27.54 -20.72
N GLY A 442 20.01 26.26 -20.79
CA GLY A 442 20.01 25.32 -19.68
C GLY A 442 19.36 23.97 -19.99
N ILE A 443 20.16 22.99 -20.43
CA ILE A 443 19.75 21.62 -20.79
C ILE A 443 19.34 20.75 -19.57
N GLU A 444 19.50 21.27 -18.35
CA GLU A 444 19.21 20.54 -17.10
C GLU A 444 17.70 20.41 -16.82
N ASP A 445 16.88 21.28 -17.42
CA ASP A 445 15.47 21.44 -17.07
C ASP A 445 14.52 20.41 -17.72
N ARG A 446 15.04 19.53 -18.58
CA ARG A 446 14.22 18.54 -19.31
C ARG A 446 14.03 17.22 -18.54
N ALA A 447 14.91 16.91 -17.60
CA ALA A 447 14.86 15.67 -16.81
C ALA A 447 13.94 15.80 -15.57
N THR A 448 13.94 16.98 -14.95
CA THR A 448 13.07 17.33 -13.81
C THR A 448 11.61 17.44 -14.25
N ARG A 449 11.37 18.01 -15.44
CA ARG A 449 10.02 18.18 -15.98
C ARG A 449 9.32 16.85 -16.26
N ALA A 450 10.00 15.82 -16.75
CA ALA A 450 9.38 14.54 -17.09
C ALA A 450 9.02 13.66 -15.88
N GLY A 451 9.70 13.84 -14.74
CA GLY A 451 9.37 13.16 -13.49
C GLY A 451 8.36 13.94 -12.64
N GLY A 452 8.43 15.27 -12.67
CA GLY A 452 7.48 16.17 -12.00
C GLY A 452 6.11 16.17 -12.65
N THR A 453 6.03 16.32 -13.98
CA THR A 453 4.74 16.43 -14.71
C THR A 453 3.81 15.25 -14.51
N PHE A 454 4.30 14.00 -14.46
CA PHE A 454 3.38 12.87 -14.26
C PHE A 454 2.80 12.83 -12.85
N LEU A 455 3.56 13.25 -11.83
CA LEU A 455 3.08 13.28 -10.45
C LEU A 455 2.25 14.55 -10.19
N ASP A 456 2.73 15.73 -10.60
CA ASP A 456 2.01 17.00 -10.50
C ASP A 456 0.64 16.92 -11.21
N GLU A 457 0.56 16.38 -12.43
CA GLU A 457 -0.71 16.26 -13.16
C GLU A 457 -1.68 15.24 -12.50
N LEU A 458 -1.16 14.24 -11.79
CA LEU A 458 -1.98 13.31 -10.99
C LEU A 458 -2.45 13.94 -9.67
N THR A 459 -1.78 15.01 -9.22
CA THR A 459 -1.93 15.52 -7.85
C THR A 459 -2.47 16.94 -7.73
N ASP A 460 -2.25 17.80 -8.72
CA ASP A 460 -2.79 19.17 -8.83
C ASP A 460 -3.56 19.29 -10.15
N GLY A 461 -4.73 18.65 -10.17
CA GLY A 461 -5.81 19.11 -11.03
C GLY A 461 -6.65 20.08 -10.21
N GLU A 462 -6.26 21.36 -10.18
CA GLU A 462 -7.20 22.41 -9.79
C GLU A 462 -8.34 22.40 -10.83
N SER A 463 -9.45 21.79 -10.44
CA SER A 463 -10.71 21.92 -11.17
C SER A 463 -11.30 23.27 -10.78
N ASP A 464 -11.17 24.27 -11.63
CA ASP A 464 -12.09 25.39 -11.62
C ASP A 464 -13.50 24.81 -11.83
N GLU A 465 -14.37 24.98 -10.83
CA GLU A 465 -15.69 24.34 -10.73
C GLU A 465 -16.69 24.75 -11.83
N ASP A 466 -16.30 25.63 -12.77
CA ASP A 466 -17.13 26.11 -13.88
C ASP A 466 -16.75 25.55 -15.27
N ASP A 467 -15.69 24.74 -15.42
CA ASP A 467 -15.31 24.21 -16.74
C ASP A 467 -15.92 22.82 -17.02
N ILE A 468 -17.11 22.82 -17.63
CA ILE A 468 -17.79 21.63 -18.19
C ILE A 468 -16.89 20.87 -19.21
N GLY A 469 -15.75 21.44 -19.64
CA GLY A 469 -14.75 20.82 -20.51
C GLY A 469 -13.79 19.81 -19.87
N GLY A 470 -13.72 19.71 -18.54
CA GLY A 470 -12.77 18.81 -17.85
C GLY A 470 -12.97 17.32 -18.17
N TYR A 471 -14.22 16.86 -18.21
CA TYR A 471 -14.54 15.47 -18.60
C TYR A 471 -14.13 15.15 -20.03
N TYR A 472 -14.16 16.13 -20.94
CA TYR A 472 -13.71 15.92 -22.31
C TYR A 472 -12.20 15.74 -22.36
N LYS A 473 -11.44 16.56 -21.61
CA LYS A 473 -9.98 16.39 -21.47
C LYS A 473 -9.64 15.04 -20.85
N ASP A 474 -10.29 14.65 -19.77
CA ASP A 474 -10.11 13.34 -19.13
C ASP A 474 -10.43 12.18 -20.08
N ILE A 475 -11.53 12.25 -20.82
CA ILE A 475 -11.90 11.23 -21.80
C ILE A 475 -10.89 11.20 -22.96
N THR A 476 -10.44 12.35 -23.48
CA THR A 476 -9.43 12.39 -24.54
C THR A 476 -8.08 11.86 -24.05
N PHE A 477 -7.68 12.16 -22.81
CA PHE A 477 -6.48 11.64 -22.19
C PHE A 477 -6.56 10.13 -21.96
N ILE A 478 -7.70 9.63 -21.48
CA ILE A 478 -7.96 8.18 -21.35
C ILE A 478 -7.89 7.51 -22.72
N LEU A 479 -8.48 8.11 -23.75
CA LEU A 479 -8.43 7.61 -25.12
C LEU A 479 -7.00 7.62 -25.69
N GLU A 480 -6.25 8.70 -25.49
CA GLU A 480 -4.84 8.81 -25.89
C GLU A 480 -3.98 7.77 -25.17
N THR A 481 -4.21 7.60 -23.86
CA THR A 481 -3.54 6.58 -23.04
C THR A 481 -3.86 5.18 -23.55
N ILE A 482 -5.11 4.87 -23.89
CA ILE A 482 -5.52 3.58 -24.48
C ILE A 482 -4.84 3.33 -25.84
N THR A 483 -4.54 4.39 -26.60
CA THR A 483 -3.79 4.26 -27.88
C THR A 483 -2.27 4.16 -27.71
N SER A 484 -1.74 4.39 -26.51
CA SER A 484 -0.30 4.36 -26.24
C SER A 484 0.31 2.95 -26.38
N LYS A 485 1.53 2.87 -26.91
CA LYS A 485 2.29 1.61 -27.00
C LYS A 485 2.52 0.98 -25.62
N THR A 486 2.74 1.81 -24.60
CA THR A 486 2.95 1.36 -23.22
C THR A 486 1.68 0.75 -22.64
N PHE A 487 0.51 1.29 -22.99
CA PHE A 487 -0.77 0.73 -22.57
C PHE A 487 -0.98 -0.67 -23.14
N TRP A 488 -0.73 -0.89 -24.43
CA TRP A 488 -0.83 -2.23 -25.02
C TRP A 488 0.14 -3.23 -24.40
N LEU A 489 1.36 -2.80 -24.06
CA LEU A 489 2.29 -3.63 -23.30
C LEU A 489 1.75 -3.98 -21.91
N ALA A 490 1.20 -2.99 -21.20
CA ALA A 490 0.59 -3.20 -19.89
C ALA A 490 -0.64 -4.11 -19.96
N VAL A 491 -1.49 -3.98 -20.97
CA VAL A 491 -2.67 -4.83 -21.18
C VAL A 491 -2.28 -6.26 -21.47
N VAL A 492 -1.30 -6.50 -22.36
CA VAL A 492 -0.81 -7.86 -22.65
C VAL A 492 -0.18 -8.48 -21.39
N PHE A 493 0.63 -7.69 -20.67
CA PHE A 493 1.27 -8.13 -19.43
C PHE A 493 0.23 -8.48 -18.36
N MET A 494 -0.65 -7.55 -18.01
CA MET A 494 -1.68 -7.74 -16.97
C MET A 494 -2.69 -8.80 -17.38
N GLY A 495 -3.10 -8.85 -18.65
CA GLY A 495 -4.01 -9.88 -19.17
C GLY A 495 -3.41 -11.27 -19.08
N THR A 496 -2.13 -11.42 -19.45
CA THR A 496 -1.41 -12.71 -19.31
C THR A 496 -1.24 -13.11 -17.85
N MET A 497 -0.85 -12.15 -16.99
CA MET A 497 -0.69 -12.37 -15.57
C MET A 497 -2.01 -12.82 -14.94
N ALA A 498 -3.11 -12.09 -15.16
CA ALA A 498 -4.43 -12.41 -14.62
C ALA A 498 -4.95 -13.76 -15.12
N THR A 499 -4.77 -14.07 -16.41
CA THR A 499 -5.17 -15.37 -16.99
C THR A 499 -4.37 -16.51 -16.39
N THR A 500 -3.05 -16.36 -16.29
CA THR A 500 -2.16 -17.38 -15.73
C THR A 500 -2.44 -17.60 -14.25
N PHE A 501 -2.57 -16.51 -13.48
CA PHE A 501 -2.94 -16.57 -12.06
C PHE A 501 -4.27 -17.30 -11.87
N THR A 502 -5.31 -16.92 -12.61
CA THR A 502 -6.64 -17.55 -12.50
C THR A 502 -6.57 -19.03 -12.84
N ALA A 503 -5.81 -19.42 -13.86
CA ALA A 503 -5.62 -20.82 -14.23
C ALA A 503 -4.89 -21.63 -13.13
N LEU A 504 -3.89 -21.04 -12.48
CA LEU A 504 -3.18 -21.69 -11.37
C LEU A 504 -4.07 -21.82 -10.12
N TYR A 505 -4.74 -20.73 -9.76
CA TYR A 505 -5.66 -20.65 -8.62
C TYR A 505 -6.84 -21.62 -8.75
N ALA A 506 -7.37 -21.82 -9.96
CA ALA A 506 -8.46 -22.76 -10.24
C ALA A 506 -8.05 -24.24 -10.17
N GLY A 507 -6.81 -24.55 -9.75
CA GLY A 507 -6.29 -25.92 -9.62
C GLY A 507 -5.21 -26.29 -10.65
N GLY A 508 -4.74 -25.34 -11.48
CA GLY A 508 -3.67 -25.59 -12.43
C GLY A 508 -2.37 -26.06 -11.77
N LEU A 509 -2.06 -25.59 -10.55
CA LEU A 509 -0.90 -26.08 -9.79
C LEU A 509 -1.02 -27.55 -9.43
N LYS A 510 -2.21 -28.01 -9.06
CA LYS A 510 -2.47 -29.43 -8.75
C LYS A 510 -2.18 -30.31 -9.96
N ILE A 511 -2.65 -29.89 -11.14
CA ILE A 511 -2.42 -30.61 -12.40
C ILE A 511 -0.93 -30.72 -12.69
N VAL A 512 -0.18 -29.62 -12.55
CA VAL A 512 1.29 -29.62 -12.75
C VAL A 512 1.97 -30.53 -11.72
N TYR A 513 1.54 -30.48 -10.46
CA TYR A 513 2.08 -31.30 -9.39
C TYR A 513 1.84 -32.80 -9.61
N GLU A 514 0.60 -33.23 -9.84
CA GLU A 514 0.25 -34.64 -10.12
C GLU A 514 0.98 -35.16 -11.37
N ASN A 515 1.03 -34.33 -12.41
CA ASN A 515 1.75 -34.65 -13.62
C ASN A 515 3.26 -34.80 -13.34
N PHE A 516 3.85 -33.93 -12.53
CA PHE A 516 5.24 -34.04 -12.12
C PHE A 516 5.50 -35.31 -11.29
N LEU A 517 4.66 -35.60 -10.29
CA LEU A 517 4.76 -36.81 -9.47
C LEU A 517 4.69 -38.09 -10.31
N SER A 518 3.84 -38.14 -11.33
CA SER A 518 3.74 -39.30 -12.24
C SER A 518 5.03 -39.61 -13.01
N ARG A 519 6.03 -38.73 -12.96
CA ARG A 519 7.35 -38.91 -13.57
C ARG A 519 8.46 -39.27 -12.58
N LEU A 520 8.19 -39.19 -11.28
CA LEU A 520 9.13 -39.63 -10.27
C LEU A 520 9.09 -41.17 -10.18
N PRO A 521 10.23 -41.85 -9.95
CA PRO A 521 10.24 -43.30 -9.75
C PRO A 521 9.42 -43.71 -8.53
N ASP A 522 8.76 -44.87 -8.58
CA ASP A 522 7.85 -45.35 -7.52
C ASP A 522 8.48 -45.35 -6.12
N ALA A 523 9.80 -45.57 -6.02
CA ALA A 523 10.58 -45.53 -4.77
C ALA A 523 10.57 -44.16 -4.04
N VAL A 524 10.19 -43.08 -4.73
CA VAL A 524 10.17 -41.68 -4.27
C VAL A 524 8.73 -41.15 -4.10
N THR A 525 7.75 -41.90 -4.61
CA THR A 525 6.33 -41.52 -4.66
C THR A 525 5.42 -41.89 -3.49
N PRO A 526 5.82 -42.64 -2.42
CA PRO A 526 4.90 -42.83 -1.30
C PRO A 526 4.52 -41.48 -0.70
N ASP A 527 3.24 -41.28 -0.36
CA ASP A 527 2.73 -40.06 0.30
C ASP A 527 3.50 -39.74 1.61
N GLU A 528 4.14 -40.76 2.19
CA GLU A 528 5.02 -40.66 3.37
C GLU A 528 6.40 -40.05 3.07
N VAL A 529 6.83 -40.02 1.81
CA VAL A 529 8.18 -39.65 1.37
C VAL A 529 8.23 -38.26 0.73
N LEU A 530 7.15 -37.75 0.13
CA LEU A 530 7.15 -36.41 -0.49
C LEU A 530 5.87 -35.64 -0.16
N ASN A 531 5.80 -35.10 1.06
CA ASN A 531 4.70 -34.25 1.49
C ASN A 531 5.00 -32.77 1.19
N VAL A 532 4.09 -32.07 0.51
CA VAL A 532 4.22 -30.64 0.20
C VAL A 532 3.23 -29.84 1.07
N VAL A 533 3.78 -28.94 1.89
CA VAL A 533 3.03 -28.20 2.92
C VAL A 533 3.16 -26.69 2.79
N ALA A 534 2.10 -25.97 3.19
CA ALA A 534 2.08 -24.50 3.24
C ALA A 534 2.47 -23.98 4.63
N LEU A 535 3.72 -23.56 4.84
CA LEU A 535 4.17 -23.09 6.16
C LEU A 535 3.70 -21.68 6.51
N HIS A 536 3.34 -20.88 5.50
CA HIS A 536 2.74 -19.55 5.66
C HIS A 536 1.37 -19.52 4.99
N PRO A 537 0.35 -18.84 5.56
CA PRO A 537 -0.99 -18.76 4.96
C PRO A 537 -0.99 -18.30 3.51
N MET A 538 -0.22 -17.25 3.20
CA MET A 538 -0.12 -16.64 1.87
C MET A 538 0.71 -17.41 0.85
N GLU A 539 1.36 -18.49 1.26
CA GLU A 539 2.51 -19.00 0.53
C GLU A 539 2.17 -19.44 -0.89
N ALA A 540 1.05 -20.17 -1.04
CA ALA A 540 0.53 -20.61 -2.32
C ALA A 540 0.21 -19.42 -3.25
N LEU A 541 -0.56 -18.45 -2.76
CA LEU A 541 -0.96 -17.26 -3.54
C LEU A 541 0.24 -16.42 -3.98
N VAL A 542 1.19 -16.17 -3.08
CA VAL A 542 2.41 -15.41 -3.41
C VAL A 542 3.21 -16.13 -4.49
N PHE A 543 3.28 -17.46 -4.44
CA PHE A 543 3.92 -18.25 -5.48
C PHE A 543 3.19 -18.09 -6.83
N GLU A 544 1.86 -18.26 -6.86
CA GLU A 544 1.04 -18.09 -8.07
C GLU A 544 1.21 -16.71 -8.70
N VAL A 545 1.17 -15.64 -7.89
CA VAL A 545 1.38 -14.27 -8.36
C VAL A 545 2.78 -14.12 -8.96
N LYS A 546 3.83 -14.52 -8.24
CA LYS A 546 5.22 -14.40 -8.74
C LYS A 546 5.44 -15.20 -10.02
N PHE A 547 4.89 -16.40 -10.10
CA PHE A 547 4.98 -17.24 -11.30
C PHE A 547 4.22 -16.62 -12.47
N SER A 548 3.00 -16.12 -12.24
CA SER A 548 2.19 -15.45 -13.28
C SER A 548 2.87 -14.20 -13.83
N VAL A 549 3.56 -13.42 -12.98
CA VAL A 549 4.38 -12.28 -13.38
C VAL A 549 5.52 -12.74 -14.28
N LEU A 550 6.20 -13.83 -13.94
CA LEU A 550 7.30 -14.35 -14.75
C LEU A 550 6.81 -14.82 -16.14
N VAL A 551 5.69 -15.53 -16.20
CA VAL A 551 5.05 -15.92 -17.47
C VAL A 551 4.64 -14.68 -18.27
N ALA A 552 4.03 -13.68 -17.62
CA ALA A 552 3.64 -12.44 -18.26
C ALA A 552 4.85 -11.68 -18.84
N VAL A 553 5.99 -11.62 -18.13
CA VAL A 553 7.23 -11.05 -18.67
C VAL A 553 7.62 -11.77 -19.96
N ILE A 554 7.69 -13.11 -19.94
CA ILE A 554 8.11 -13.91 -21.09
C ILE A 554 7.18 -13.69 -22.30
N VAL A 555 5.87 -13.72 -22.09
CA VAL A 555 4.86 -13.53 -23.15
C VAL A 555 4.88 -12.10 -23.69
N THR A 556 5.26 -11.11 -22.87
CA THR A 556 5.30 -9.70 -23.28
C THR A 556 6.59 -9.36 -24.03
N LEU A 557 7.69 -10.13 -23.87
CA LEU A 557 8.98 -9.86 -24.54
C LEU A 557 8.89 -9.66 -26.07
N PRO A 558 8.14 -10.47 -26.85
CA PRO A 558 7.95 -10.23 -28.28
C PRO A 558 7.29 -8.90 -28.61
N PHE A 559 6.34 -8.46 -27.79
CA PHE A 559 5.67 -7.17 -27.97
C PHE A 559 6.62 -6.02 -27.62
N VAL A 560 7.40 -6.15 -26.54
CA VAL A 560 8.44 -5.18 -26.17
C VAL A 560 9.42 -5.02 -27.31
N ALA A 561 9.89 -6.12 -27.89
CA ALA A 561 10.84 -6.09 -29.00
C ALA A 561 10.24 -5.46 -30.27
N PHE A 562 8.96 -5.71 -30.54
CA PHE A 562 8.24 -5.06 -31.65
C PHE A 562 8.17 -3.54 -31.47
N PHE A 563 7.80 -3.07 -30.28
CA PHE A 563 7.68 -1.64 -30.01
C PHE A 563 9.04 -0.93 -29.84
N ALA A 564 10.07 -1.64 -29.37
CA ALA A 564 11.44 -1.12 -29.22
C ALA A 564 12.22 -1.06 -30.54
N TRP A 565 11.79 -1.78 -31.58
CA TRP A 565 12.45 -1.84 -32.89
C TRP A 565 12.81 -0.47 -33.49
N PRO A 566 11.92 0.54 -33.55
CA PRO A 566 12.24 1.83 -34.14
C PRO A 566 13.39 2.55 -33.41
N ALA A 567 13.39 2.51 -32.07
CA ALA A 567 14.44 3.10 -31.24
C ALA A 567 15.78 2.37 -31.38
N LEU A 568 15.76 1.04 -31.48
CA LEU A 568 16.97 0.23 -31.70
C LEU A 568 17.60 0.50 -33.08
N ARG A 569 16.77 0.80 -34.08
CA ARG A 569 17.22 1.18 -35.44
C ARG A 569 17.87 2.57 -35.43
N GLU A 570 17.31 3.54 -34.72
CA GLU A 570 17.86 4.90 -34.60
C GLU A 570 19.23 4.92 -33.93
N ARG A 571 19.45 4.05 -32.94
CA ARG A 571 20.75 3.88 -32.27
C ARG A 571 21.76 3.03 -33.04
N ASN A 572 21.45 2.63 -34.28
CA ASN A 572 22.29 1.80 -35.16
C ASN A 572 22.71 0.44 -34.54
N ILE A 573 21.94 -0.07 -33.57
CA ILE A 573 22.20 -1.34 -32.88
C ILE A 573 21.77 -2.52 -33.78
N VAL A 574 20.70 -2.36 -34.55
CA VAL A 574 20.20 -3.39 -35.48
C VAL A 574 20.17 -2.85 -36.91
N ARG A 575 20.68 -3.64 -37.87
CA ARG A 575 20.58 -3.35 -39.32
C ARG A 575 19.11 -3.11 -39.72
N ARG A 576 18.84 -2.28 -40.74
CA ARG A 576 17.50 -1.84 -41.24
C ARG A 576 16.36 -2.89 -41.34
N ARG A 577 16.60 -4.20 -41.22
CA ARG A 577 15.60 -5.27 -41.39
C ARG A 577 14.87 -5.65 -40.09
N ARG A 578 13.58 -5.30 -40.01
CA ARG A 578 12.66 -5.66 -38.90
C ARG A 578 12.67 -7.14 -38.53
N ALA A 579 12.88 -8.02 -39.52
CA ALA A 579 12.87 -9.46 -39.34
C ALA A 579 13.97 -9.96 -38.40
N THR A 580 15.09 -9.25 -38.29
CA THR A 580 16.21 -9.68 -37.45
C THR A 580 15.82 -9.73 -35.97
N VAL A 581 15.14 -8.70 -35.45
CA VAL A 581 14.72 -8.69 -34.03
C VAL A 581 13.69 -9.77 -33.74
N PHE A 582 12.75 -10.00 -34.65
CA PHE A 582 11.79 -11.09 -34.50
C PHE A 582 12.43 -12.48 -34.56
N ILE A 583 13.45 -12.67 -35.41
CA ILE A 583 14.22 -13.92 -35.44
C ILE A 583 14.95 -14.11 -34.11
N TRP A 584 15.56 -13.06 -33.56
CA TRP A 584 16.28 -13.15 -32.28
C TRP A 584 15.34 -13.50 -31.14
N VAL A 585 14.24 -12.75 -30.99
CA VAL A 585 13.25 -13.01 -29.95
C VAL A 585 12.60 -14.38 -30.14
N GLY A 586 12.24 -14.74 -31.37
CA GLY A 586 11.65 -16.05 -31.66
C GLY A 586 12.60 -17.20 -31.34
N SER A 587 13.89 -17.05 -31.66
CA SER A 587 14.91 -18.09 -31.41
C SER A 587 15.21 -18.24 -29.92
N LEU A 588 15.30 -17.13 -29.18
CA LEU A 588 15.48 -17.15 -27.72
C LEU A 588 14.23 -17.68 -27.02
N THR A 589 13.03 -17.26 -27.44
CA THR A 589 11.79 -17.81 -26.86
C THR A 589 11.68 -19.31 -27.12
N PHE A 590 12.05 -19.76 -28.32
CA PHE A 590 12.07 -21.18 -28.67
C PHE A 590 13.12 -21.96 -27.87
N GLY A 591 14.33 -21.40 -27.69
CA GLY A 591 15.38 -21.99 -26.88
C GLY A 591 14.99 -22.11 -25.40
N LEU A 592 14.46 -21.02 -24.83
CA LEU A 592 13.92 -20.98 -23.48
C LEU A 592 12.83 -22.03 -23.27
N LEU A 593 11.82 -22.09 -24.15
CA LEU A 593 10.74 -23.08 -24.06
C LEU A 593 11.24 -24.52 -24.29
N GLY A 594 12.15 -24.72 -25.24
CA GLY A 594 12.77 -26.01 -25.52
C GLY A 594 13.57 -26.53 -24.33
N GLY A 595 14.38 -25.67 -23.70
CA GLY A 595 15.10 -26.02 -22.47
C GLY A 595 14.17 -26.18 -21.27
N PHE A 596 13.06 -25.43 -21.18
CA PHE A 596 12.02 -25.63 -20.16
C PHE A 596 11.39 -27.02 -20.28
N VAL A 597 11.05 -27.46 -21.51
CA VAL A 597 10.56 -28.82 -21.79
C VAL A 597 11.60 -29.86 -21.38
N LEU A 598 12.84 -29.73 -21.83
CA LEU A 598 13.90 -30.68 -21.44
C LEU A 598 14.11 -30.73 -19.92
N GLY A 599 14.11 -29.57 -19.28
CA GLY A 599 14.25 -29.48 -17.85
C GLY A 599 13.08 -30.12 -17.11
N TYR A 600 11.83 -29.88 -17.53
CA TYR A 600 10.64 -30.40 -16.89
C TYR A 600 10.50 -31.92 -17.02
N PHE A 601 10.82 -32.48 -18.19
CA PHE A 601 10.67 -33.90 -18.46
C PHE A 601 11.84 -34.75 -17.95
N TYR A 602 13.05 -34.20 -17.86
CA TYR A 602 14.25 -35.00 -17.57
C TYR A 602 15.07 -34.48 -16.39
N VAL A 603 15.39 -33.19 -16.36
CA VAL A 603 16.33 -32.64 -15.35
C VAL A 603 15.67 -32.54 -13.98
N ALA A 604 14.50 -31.91 -13.89
CA ALA A 604 13.78 -31.70 -12.64
C ALA A 604 13.43 -33.03 -11.94
N PRO A 605 12.83 -34.03 -12.62
CA PRO A 605 12.59 -35.34 -12.01
C PRO A 605 13.88 -36.03 -11.56
N GLY A 606 14.96 -35.95 -12.36
CA GLY A 606 16.24 -36.56 -12.04
C GLY A 606 16.90 -35.95 -10.79
N VAL A 607 16.93 -34.62 -10.70
CA VAL A 607 17.51 -33.91 -9.54
C VAL A 607 16.71 -34.17 -8.27
N ILE A 608 15.37 -34.07 -8.34
CA ILE A 608 14.51 -34.28 -7.18
C ILE A 608 14.57 -35.74 -6.73
N SER A 609 14.53 -36.70 -7.66
CA SER A 609 14.67 -38.13 -7.32
C SER A 609 16.00 -38.42 -6.62
N TRP A 610 17.09 -37.78 -7.05
CA TRP A 610 18.39 -37.93 -6.39
C TRP A 610 18.38 -37.36 -4.97
N LEU A 611 17.86 -36.14 -4.79
CA LEU A 611 17.77 -35.48 -3.47
C LEU A 611 16.90 -36.28 -2.49
N VAL A 612 15.74 -36.75 -2.94
CA VAL A 612 14.84 -37.51 -2.07
C VAL A 612 15.43 -38.87 -1.74
N ASN A 613 16.04 -39.56 -2.71
CA ASN A 613 16.70 -40.84 -2.46
C ASN A 613 17.84 -40.70 -1.43
N ASP A 614 18.63 -39.63 -1.46
CA ASP A 614 19.67 -39.35 -0.46
C ASP A 614 19.07 -39.18 0.95
N ALA A 615 18.00 -38.40 1.08
CA ALA A 615 17.32 -38.19 2.35
C ALA A 615 16.66 -39.46 2.91
N VAL A 616 16.04 -40.26 2.04
CA VAL A 616 15.44 -41.55 2.42
C VAL A 616 16.52 -42.53 2.89
N GLN A 617 17.69 -42.57 2.24
CA GLN A 617 18.83 -43.38 2.69
C GLN A 617 19.34 -42.95 4.08
N ALA A 618 19.18 -41.68 4.43
CA ALA A 618 19.48 -41.14 5.76
C ALA A 618 18.36 -41.37 6.80
N ASN A 619 17.29 -42.10 6.47
CA ASN A 619 16.09 -42.29 7.31
C ASN A 619 15.41 -40.96 7.72
N MET A 620 15.42 -39.97 6.82
CA MET A 620 14.73 -38.70 7.03
C MET A 620 13.36 -38.69 6.35
N LEU A 621 12.36 -38.10 7.01
CA LEU A 621 11.08 -37.77 6.38
C LEU A 621 11.26 -36.47 5.58
N VAL A 622 10.88 -36.49 4.30
CA VAL A 622 11.04 -35.32 3.42
C VAL A 622 9.71 -34.58 3.30
N SER A 623 9.67 -33.38 3.89
CA SER A 623 8.58 -32.43 3.70
C SER A 623 9.09 -31.19 2.96
N TYR A 624 8.49 -30.89 1.82
CA TYR A 624 8.80 -29.67 1.10
C TYR A 624 7.79 -28.56 1.41
N ARG A 625 8.30 -27.34 1.45
CA ARG A 625 7.48 -26.14 1.42
C ARG A 625 6.95 -25.93 -0.01
N ILE A 626 5.68 -25.55 -0.20
CA ILE A 626 5.08 -25.29 -1.53
C ILE A 626 5.98 -24.38 -2.38
N THR A 627 6.34 -23.21 -1.84
CA THR A 627 7.18 -22.24 -2.56
C THR A 627 8.53 -22.85 -2.95
N ASP A 628 9.21 -23.52 -2.02
CA ASP A 628 10.55 -24.04 -2.26
C ASP A 628 10.52 -25.21 -3.26
N PHE A 629 9.48 -26.05 -3.22
CA PHE A 629 9.26 -27.16 -4.15
C PHE A 629 9.04 -26.67 -5.58
N PHE A 630 8.09 -25.76 -5.79
CA PHE A 630 7.80 -25.27 -7.14
C PHE A 630 8.90 -24.37 -7.69
N TRP A 631 9.62 -23.61 -6.85
CA TRP A 631 10.82 -22.90 -7.30
C TRP A 631 11.95 -23.85 -7.65
N LEU A 632 12.13 -24.96 -6.92
CA LEU A 632 13.10 -25.99 -7.28
C LEU A 632 12.78 -26.57 -8.65
N ILE A 633 11.51 -26.90 -8.93
CA ILE A 633 11.06 -27.30 -10.27
C ILE A 633 11.37 -26.18 -11.26
N PHE A 634 10.93 -24.95 -11.01
CA PHE A 634 11.15 -23.84 -11.92
C PHE A 634 12.63 -23.59 -12.24
N PHE A 635 13.53 -23.64 -11.25
CA PHE A 635 14.96 -23.44 -11.49
C PHE A 635 15.59 -24.61 -12.25
N THR A 636 15.13 -25.84 -12.00
CA THR A 636 15.58 -27.03 -12.74
C THR A 636 14.95 -27.13 -14.14
N THR A 637 13.90 -26.36 -14.44
CA THR A 637 13.29 -26.26 -15.78
C THR A 637 13.71 -24.99 -16.54
N GLY A 638 13.32 -23.82 -16.03
CA GLY A 638 13.64 -22.51 -16.58
C GLY A 638 15.13 -22.19 -16.60
N GLY A 639 15.89 -22.66 -15.60
CA GLY A 639 17.34 -22.54 -15.61
C GLY A 639 17.98 -23.27 -16.80
N ILE A 640 17.47 -24.46 -17.16
CA ILE A 640 17.91 -25.19 -18.36
C ILE A 640 17.51 -24.47 -19.64
N GLY A 641 16.33 -23.84 -19.66
CA GLY A 641 15.90 -22.90 -20.71
C GLY A 641 16.92 -21.78 -20.94
N ILE A 642 17.30 -21.06 -19.88
CA ILE A 642 18.29 -19.98 -19.96
C ILE A 642 19.66 -20.51 -20.42
N LEU A 643 20.07 -21.70 -19.95
CA LEU A 643 21.32 -22.33 -20.39
C LEU A 643 21.28 -22.72 -21.88
N ALA A 644 20.14 -23.20 -22.38
CA ALA A 644 19.95 -23.51 -23.80
C ALA A 644 19.99 -22.26 -24.68
N ASP A 645 19.54 -21.12 -24.16
CA ASP A 645 19.59 -19.83 -24.85
C ASP A 645 21.01 -19.27 -25.01
N ILE A 646 21.98 -19.66 -24.18
CA ILE A 646 23.35 -19.15 -24.29
C ILE A 646 23.99 -19.51 -25.65
N PRO A 647 24.04 -20.79 -26.08
CA PRO A 647 24.50 -21.13 -27.43
C PRO A 647 23.72 -20.44 -28.56
N ILE A 648 22.40 -20.29 -28.41
CA ILE A 648 21.53 -19.65 -29.40
C ILE A 648 21.88 -18.16 -29.51
N LEU A 649 22.00 -17.47 -28.38
CA LEU A 649 22.41 -16.07 -28.31
C LEU A 649 23.78 -15.88 -28.96
N MET A 650 24.73 -16.78 -28.74
CA MET A 650 26.06 -16.72 -29.36
C MET A 650 25.99 -16.83 -30.89
N LEU A 651 25.14 -17.72 -31.43
CA LEU A 651 24.89 -17.81 -32.88
C LEU A 651 24.27 -16.52 -33.43
N LEU A 652 23.28 -15.97 -32.73
CA LEU A 652 22.63 -14.72 -33.09
C LEU A 652 23.61 -13.55 -33.08
N LEU A 653 24.43 -13.41 -32.03
CA LEU A 653 25.49 -12.40 -31.92
C LEU A 653 26.52 -12.52 -33.05
N ASN A 654 26.85 -13.75 -33.49
CA ASN A 654 27.69 -13.94 -34.67
C ASN A 654 27.02 -13.45 -35.97
N GLY A 655 25.71 -13.72 -36.13
CA GLY A 655 24.90 -13.12 -37.19
C GLY A 655 24.81 -11.59 -37.11
N GLY A 656 24.90 -11.03 -35.89
CA GLY A 656 24.96 -9.59 -35.60
C GLY A 656 26.32 -8.94 -35.86
N GLY A 657 27.38 -9.72 -36.07
CA GLY A 657 28.71 -9.24 -36.43
C GLY A 657 29.82 -9.48 -35.40
N ILE A 658 29.54 -10.15 -34.27
CA ILE A 658 30.56 -10.52 -33.28
C ILE A 658 31.23 -11.84 -33.71
N THR A 659 32.52 -11.82 -34.03
CA THR A 659 33.20 -13.01 -34.58
C THR A 659 33.44 -14.09 -33.51
N TYR A 660 33.53 -15.36 -33.96
CA TYR A 660 33.91 -16.48 -33.10
C TYR A 660 35.24 -16.23 -32.37
N GLN A 661 36.24 -15.67 -33.06
CA GLN A 661 37.54 -15.35 -32.47
C GLN A 661 37.42 -14.32 -31.35
N THR A 662 36.57 -13.31 -31.52
CA THR A 662 36.30 -12.32 -30.48
C THR A 662 35.71 -12.97 -29.23
N MET A 663 34.69 -13.82 -29.38
CA MET A 663 34.08 -14.51 -28.24
C MET A 663 35.08 -15.46 -27.56
N ARG A 664 35.80 -16.27 -28.34
CA ARG A 664 36.81 -17.20 -27.82
C ARG A 664 37.92 -16.48 -27.08
N ASN A 665 38.48 -15.40 -27.62
CA ASN A 665 39.60 -14.71 -26.99
C ASN A 665 39.18 -14.00 -25.68
N ARG A 666 37.91 -13.57 -25.61
CA ARG A 666 37.35 -12.86 -24.46
C ARG A 666 36.62 -13.74 -23.45
N TRP A 667 36.86 -15.06 -23.48
CA TRP A 667 36.18 -16.02 -22.59
C TRP A 667 36.45 -15.72 -21.11
N ARG A 668 37.60 -15.14 -20.78
CA ARG A 668 37.98 -14.75 -19.41
C ARG A 668 37.14 -13.58 -18.93
N GLU A 669 36.95 -12.56 -19.76
CA GLU A 669 36.11 -11.41 -19.42
C GLU A 669 34.65 -11.80 -19.28
N VAL A 670 34.15 -12.70 -20.13
CA VAL A 670 32.80 -13.26 -19.99
C VAL A 670 32.69 -14.05 -18.68
N THR A 671 33.69 -14.84 -18.33
CA THR A 671 33.72 -15.59 -17.06
C THR A 671 33.68 -14.65 -15.85
N VAL A 672 34.51 -13.61 -15.85
CA VAL A 672 34.51 -12.59 -14.79
C VAL A 672 33.18 -11.85 -14.75
N GLY A 673 32.58 -11.54 -15.90
CA GLY A 673 31.26 -10.93 -16.00
C GLY A 673 30.15 -11.82 -15.43
N LEU A 674 30.17 -13.11 -15.73
CA LEU A 674 29.22 -14.09 -15.18
C LEU A 674 29.40 -14.26 -13.67
N LEU A 675 30.64 -14.31 -13.18
CA LEU A 675 30.95 -14.34 -11.75
C LEU A 675 30.46 -13.06 -11.06
N ALA A 676 30.71 -11.89 -11.64
CA ALA A 676 30.23 -10.62 -11.09
C ALA A 676 28.70 -10.55 -11.07
N PHE A 677 28.04 -11.02 -12.14
CA PHE A 677 26.59 -11.15 -12.17
C PHE A 677 26.09 -12.10 -11.07
N ALA A 678 26.65 -13.31 -10.98
CA ALA A 678 26.29 -14.26 -9.93
C ALA A 678 26.50 -13.68 -8.54
N ALA A 679 27.61 -12.99 -8.27
CA ALA A 679 27.88 -12.35 -6.98
C ALA A 679 26.84 -11.29 -6.58
N VAL A 680 26.21 -10.61 -7.56
CA VAL A 680 25.14 -9.64 -7.30
C VAL A 680 23.79 -10.32 -7.06
N PHE A 681 23.51 -11.41 -7.78
CA PHE A 681 22.18 -12.03 -7.82
C PHE A 681 22.02 -13.30 -6.96
N THR A 682 23.11 -13.92 -6.48
CA THR A 682 23.06 -15.05 -5.55
C THR A 682 23.25 -14.60 -4.10
N PRO A 683 22.66 -15.29 -3.10
CA PRO A 683 22.95 -15.07 -1.69
C PRO A 683 24.46 -15.13 -1.41
N ALA A 684 24.92 -14.45 -0.35
CA ALA A 684 26.32 -14.09 -0.07
C ALA A 684 27.32 -15.24 0.22
N ASP A 685 27.12 -16.44 -0.34
CA ASP A 685 28.06 -17.56 -0.28
C ASP A 685 28.73 -17.80 -1.66
N ILE A 686 30.05 -17.99 -1.60
CA ILE A 686 30.91 -18.37 -2.72
C ILE A 686 30.44 -19.69 -3.36
N ILE A 687 29.93 -20.63 -2.55
CA ILE A 687 29.44 -21.92 -3.05
C ILE A 687 28.24 -21.73 -3.98
N THR A 688 27.24 -20.94 -3.57
CA THR A 688 26.07 -20.66 -4.40
C THR A 688 26.42 -19.89 -5.67
N MET A 689 27.40 -18.99 -5.60
CA MET A 689 27.94 -18.28 -6.75
C MET A 689 28.57 -19.24 -7.77
N PHE A 690 29.37 -20.23 -7.32
CA PHE A 690 29.96 -21.24 -8.22
C PHE A 690 28.91 -22.20 -8.79
N ILE A 691 27.92 -22.62 -8.00
CA ILE A 691 26.83 -23.50 -8.45
C ILE A 691 26.07 -22.87 -9.63
N VAL A 692 25.87 -21.55 -9.63
CA VAL A 692 25.23 -20.84 -10.74
C VAL A 692 26.20 -20.61 -11.90
N THR A 693 27.45 -20.24 -11.61
CA THR A 693 28.40 -19.82 -12.66
C THR A 693 28.95 -20.99 -13.47
N ILE A 694 29.15 -22.17 -12.87
CA ILE A 694 29.72 -23.34 -13.56
C ILE A 694 28.82 -23.81 -14.72
N PRO A 695 27.50 -24.03 -14.54
CA PRO A 695 26.60 -24.36 -15.65
C PRO A 695 26.59 -23.29 -16.75
N LEU A 696 26.59 -22.00 -16.38
CA LEU A 696 26.63 -20.88 -17.34
C LEU A 696 27.92 -20.90 -18.17
N MET A 697 29.07 -21.14 -17.54
CA MET A 697 30.35 -21.29 -18.23
C MET A 697 30.38 -22.53 -19.14
N ALA A 698 29.80 -23.65 -18.68
CA ALA A 698 29.69 -24.86 -19.49
C ALA A 698 28.83 -24.61 -20.73
N ALA A 699 27.68 -23.93 -20.58
CA ALA A 699 26.81 -23.53 -21.69
C ALA A 699 27.51 -22.58 -22.67
N TYR A 700 28.30 -21.62 -22.16
CA TYR A 700 29.14 -20.76 -22.99
C TYR A 700 30.20 -21.55 -23.77
N GLY A 701 30.84 -22.53 -23.12
CA GLY A 701 31.78 -23.46 -23.76
C GLY A 701 31.12 -24.30 -24.87
N VAL A 702 29.92 -24.82 -24.63
CA VAL A 702 29.09 -25.49 -25.65
C VAL A 702 28.79 -24.54 -26.80
N GLY A 703 28.43 -23.29 -26.51
CA GLY A 703 28.20 -22.26 -27.52
C GLY A 703 29.42 -21.97 -28.39
N LEU A 704 30.63 -21.92 -27.80
CA LEU A 704 31.88 -21.83 -28.56
C LEU A 704 32.10 -23.06 -29.45
N GLY A 705 31.81 -24.27 -28.96
CA GLY A 705 31.89 -25.51 -29.73
C GLY A 705 30.95 -25.52 -30.93
N VAL A 706 29.68 -25.11 -30.72
CA VAL A 706 28.68 -24.98 -31.79
C VAL A 706 29.14 -23.95 -32.82
N LEU A 707 29.59 -22.77 -32.39
CA LEU A 707 30.13 -21.76 -33.28
C LEU A 707 31.35 -22.26 -34.06
N PHE A 708 32.25 -23.01 -33.42
CA PHE A 708 33.41 -23.59 -34.10
C PHE A 708 32.98 -24.48 -35.27
N VAL A 709 31.97 -25.32 -35.09
CA VAL A 709 31.42 -26.19 -36.15
C VAL A 709 30.76 -25.36 -37.24
N VAL A 710 29.86 -24.44 -36.86
CA VAL A 710 29.08 -23.62 -37.81
C VAL A 710 29.96 -22.68 -38.64
N THR A 711 31.02 -22.12 -38.04
CA THR A 711 31.94 -21.16 -38.68
C THR A 711 33.16 -21.82 -39.35
N LEU A 712 33.24 -23.16 -39.34
CA LEU A 712 34.42 -23.92 -39.80
C LEU A 712 35.72 -23.43 -39.15
N GLY A 713 35.71 -23.31 -37.83
CA GLY A 713 36.85 -22.82 -37.04
C GLY A 713 37.07 -21.32 -37.14
N GLY A 714 36.00 -20.52 -37.34
CA GLY A 714 36.06 -19.07 -37.47
C GLY A 714 36.50 -18.58 -38.86
N ARG A 715 36.54 -19.46 -39.87
CA ARG A 715 36.89 -19.10 -41.26
C ARG A 715 35.73 -18.42 -42.00
N ARG A 716 34.50 -18.55 -41.51
CA ARG A 716 33.29 -17.91 -42.05
C ARG A 716 32.49 -17.26 -40.93
N ASN A 717 31.93 -16.07 -41.17
CA ASN A 717 30.97 -15.43 -40.26
C ASN A 717 29.56 -15.53 -40.84
N LEU A 718 28.55 -15.67 -39.96
CA LEU A 718 27.15 -15.67 -40.36
C LEU A 718 26.68 -14.26 -40.79
N ALA A 719 27.38 -13.21 -40.35
CA ALA A 719 27.13 -11.84 -40.76
C ALA A 719 27.62 -11.57 -42.21
N PRO A 720 26.79 -10.98 -43.08
CA PRO A 720 27.22 -10.48 -44.39
C PRO A 720 28.38 -9.48 -44.28
N ALA A 721 29.34 -9.57 -45.21
CA ALA A 721 30.51 -8.70 -45.28
C ALA A 721 30.11 -7.21 -45.23
N ARG A 722 30.83 -6.41 -44.44
CA ARG A 722 30.62 -4.95 -44.39
C ARG A 722 31.00 -4.38 -45.75
N GLY A 723 30.01 -4.02 -46.57
CA GLY A 723 30.21 -3.40 -47.89
C GLY A 723 29.30 -3.88 -49.02
N THR A 724 28.49 -4.92 -48.82
CA THR A 724 27.57 -5.45 -49.86
C THR A 724 26.10 -5.40 -49.43
N ALA A 725 25.62 -4.20 -49.06
CA ALA A 725 24.20 -3.91 -48.88
C ALA A 725 23.91 -2.43 -49.17
#